data_AF-A5DFK4-F1
#
_entry.id   AF-A5DFK4-F1
#
_cell.length_a   1.000
_cell.length_b   1.000
_cell.length_c   1.000
_cell.angle_alpha   90.00
_cell.angle_beta   90.00
_cell.angle_gamma   90.00
#
_symmetry.space_group_name_H-M   'P 1'
#
loop_
_entity.id
_entity.type
_entity.pdbx_description
1 polymer ?
#
loop_
_entity_poly.entity_id
_entity_poly.type
_entity_poly.pdbx_seq_one_letter_code
_entity_poly.pdbx_strand_id
1 'polypeptide(L)'
;MKGTIRNINLPGVVKTKKRVFIIGIIVFLNLAILLSIHPHAVTSSKAVTSVGNHISAYSPFRSKTPISEKAGGREESQAAIIFPSYFEHAEDELAYYYKTFLKQEKTNNDLKFIKHSGPSAPIVQDVAPENLSTNQFDVFDFAEGGKKCSPLRKNITVQVSKSQRFDELLPIAHTYIEQRKRDPALAELDGFIKEDIHEQISSNKLNRHWYKLAGSSVWLKEYGVHFMVSRVMYSPQGSKRRSPLSLTYAQIFDEKWNEIHNGELVFPYRGSGSDEEVEYTKMQFPSFLPVPFFHDFKYQGKRFYGAEDPRLLLVKDEDGHDEPLMVYNSHHRKIVDRQLADETHMNVTLDSYRSMFMAWPFRSQKGKDVIMGLEDPRYSDTTYIKAVELRLDTKERIKTQKNWTPFISEVDRNQLYDENIYFVYRWDQLEVLRCPLTKFTKEGMSACRHVYRKEKNPSSQVGPFRGGTQMLSLRSIMPSLKLPKDKEVWIGFARAHLKNCGCGRSMYRPNLAVITRVKGQFHVSHVGGFTSLNVASQGWGIAKYQCGPRDANVLIPNGLSSWIAEKGKEDTLTVTLSVADESVEMVHVKGLLNKLFEETSIIETGQDIPNDNTVLECGVKASNDFCKAYGIAQIDLGTLDPKSPLQPKKPAASRSNDEKEANKSGTKESKKSSWFNLGLL
;
A
#
# COMPACT_ATOMS: atom_id res chain seq x y z
N MET A 1 -30.80 -12.14 30.51
CA MET A 1 -31.76 -12.86 31.41
C MET A 1 -32.93 -11.94 31.72
N LYS A 2 -34.13 -12.54 31.88
CA LYS A 2 -35.52 -11.99 31.92
C LYS A 2 -36.07 -11.57 30.54
N GLY A 3 -37.13 -12.13 29.93
CA GLY A 3 -38.01 -13.26 30.26
C GLY A 3 -39.52 -12.99 30.02
N THR A 4 -40.03 -13.32 28.81
CA THR A 4 -41.35 -13.96 28.46
C THR A 4 -42.70 -13.26 28.84
N ILE A 5 -43.87 -13.33 28.14
CA ILE A 5 -44.58 -14.26 27.21
C ILE A 5 -45.71 -13.41 26.49
N ARG A 6 -46.28 -13.66 25.28
CA ARG A 6 -47.31 -14.67 24.91
C ARG A 6 -47.64 -14.69 23.40
N ASN A 7 -47.96 -15.91 22.93
CA ASN A 7 -48.36 -16.37 21.59
C ASN A 7 -49.80 -16.01 21.17
N ILE A 8 -50.05 -15.99 19.84
CA ILE A 8 -51.32 -16.39 19.19
C ILE A 8 -50.99 -17.21 17.90
N ASN A 9 -51.83 -18.20 17.59
CA ASN A 9 -51.60 -19.34 16.70
C ASN A 9 -52.61 -19.39 15.51
N LEU A 10 -52.10 -19.70 14.29
CA LEU A 10 -52.66 -20.49 13.14
C LEU A 10 -54.02 -20.09 12.49
N PRO A 11 -54.42 -20.59 11.27
CA PRO A 11 -53.93 -21.73 10.43
C PRO A 11 -53.60 -21.31 8.96
N GLY A 12 -53.07 -22.09 8.00
CA GLY A 12 -52.98 -23.53 7.74
C GLY A 12 -53.76 -23.87 6.45
N VAL A 13 -53.10 -24.10 5.30
CA VAL A 13 -53.69 -24.83 4.15
C VAL A 13 -52.62 -25.63 3.41
N VAL A 14 -52.82 -26.95 3.39
CA VAL A 14 -52.16 -27.97 2.56
C VAL A 14 -53.06 -28.26 1.36
N LYS A 15 -52.51 -28.39 0.15
CA LYS A 15 -53.12 -29.19 -0.93
C LYS A 15 -52.06 -30.01 -1.68
N THR A 16 -52.44 -31.25 -1.95
CA THR A 16 -51.67 -32.39 -2.44
C THR A 16 -52.09 -32.83 -3.86
N LYS A 17 -51.29 -33.73 -4.47
CA LYS A 17 -51.58 -34.74 -5.56
C LYS A 17 -51.50 -34.20 -7.01
N LYS A 18 -51.05 -34.92 -8.06
CA LYS A 18 -50.68 -36.33 -8.40
C LYS A 18 -49.91 -36.28 -9.77
N ARG A 19 -48.79 -37.00 -10.00
CA ARG A 19 -48.55 -38.24 -10.79
C ARG A 19 -49.10 -38.34 -12.25
N VAL A 20 -48.23 -38.77 -13.19
CA VAL A 20 -48.34 -39.80 -14.30
C VAL A 20 -47.30 -39.46 -15.42
N PHE A 21 -46.23 -40.25 -15.68
CA PHE A 21 -46.03 -41.31 -16.73
C PHE A 21 -46.00 -40.74 -18.18
N ILE A 22 -45.17 -41.08 -19.19
CA ILE A 22 -44.15 -42.12 -19.44
C ILE A 22 -43.38 -41.77 -20.77
N ILE A 23 -42.14 -42.27 -20.92
CA ILE A 23 -41.35 -42.68 -22.14
C ILE A 23 -41.39 -41.84 -23.44
N GLY A 24 -40.18 -41.49 -23.93
CA GLY A 24 -39.98 -41.21 -25.36
C GLY A 24 -38.54 -40.82 -25.75
N ILE A 25 -37.80 -41.79 -26.32
CA ILE A 25 -36.73 -41.61 -27.32
C ILE A 25 -35.31 -41.30 -26.79
N ILE A 26 -34.68 -42.37 -26.29
CA ILE A 26 -33.27 -42.67 -26.58
C ILE A 26 -33.21 -42.99 -28.08
N VAL A 27 -32.44 -42.22 -28.87
CA VAL A 27 -31.81 -42.64 -30.16
C VAL A 27 -31.03 -41.48 -30.84
N PHE A 28 -31.17 -40.20 -30.44
CA PHE A 28 -30.55 -39.07 -31.17
C PHE A 28 -29.32 -38.39 -30.51
N LEU A 29 -28.50 -39.11 -29.73
CA LEU A 29 -27.32 -38.49 -29.09
C LEU A 29 -26.01 -39.28 -29.21
N ASN A 30 -25.83 -40.05 -30.30
CA ASN A 30 -24.59 -40.78 -30.57
C ASN A 30 -23.98 -40.52 -31.96
N LEU A 31 -24.28 -39.40 -32.62
CA LEU A 31 -23.67 -39.05 -33.92
C LEU A 31 -23.24 -37.58 -34.06
N ALA A 32 -22.80 -36.96 -32.95
CA ALA A 32 -22.15 -35.64 -32.98
C ALA A 32 -20.92 -35.56 -32.06
N ILE A 33 -20.32 -36.71 -31.75
CA ILE A 33 -19.03 -36.82 -31.07
C ILE A 33 -18.10 -37.56 -32.02
N LEU A 34 -17.61 -36.87 -33.06
CA LEU A 34 -16.44 -37.29 -33.85
C LEU A 34 -15.87 -36.23 -34.82
N LEU A 35 -16.38 -34.98 -34.87
CA LEU A 35 -15.87 -33.94 -35.79
C LEU A 35 -15.71 -32.52 -35.19
N SER A 36 -15.36 -32.37 -33.91
CA SER A 36 -15.10 -31.04 -33.32
C SER A 36 -13.90 -30.98 -32.36
N ILE A 37 -12.90 -31.84 -32.60
CA ILE A 37 -11.59 -31.71 -31.95
C ILE A 37 -10.73 -30.80 -32.84
N HIS A 38 -10.40 -29.62 -32.30
CA HIS A 38 -9.51 -28.54 -32.81
C HIS A 38 -10.20 -27.35 -33.49
N PRO A 39 -10.48 -26.29 -32.69
CA PRO A 39 -9.60 -25.11 -32.71
C PRO A 39 -9.21 -24.54 -31.32
N HIS A 40 -9.37 -25.27 -30.22
CA HIS A 40 -9.06 -24.76 -28.87
C HIS A 40 -7.58 -24.82 -28.45
N ALA A 41 -6.73 -25.57 -29.14
CA ALA A 41 -5.30 -25.62 -28.80
C ALA A 41 -4.49 -24.41 -29.35
N VAL A 42 -4.90 -23.86 -30.51
CA VAL A 42 -4.16 -22.79 -31.19
C VAL A 42 -4.44 -21.41 -30.56
N THR A 43 -5.65 -21.18 -30.04
CA THR A 43 -6.02 -19.94 -29.33
C THR A 43 -5.43 -19.86 -27.92
N SER A 44 -5.29 -21.01 -27.25
CA SER A 44 -4.55 -21.12 -25.97
C SER A 44 -3.07 -20.75 -26.15
N SER A 45 -2.39 -21.30 -27.17
CA SER A 45 -0.96 -21.04 -27.36
C SER A 45 -0.64 -19.57 -27.67
N LYS A 46 -1.48 -18.88 -28.46
CA LYS A 46 -1.32 -17.45 -28.80
C LYS A 46 -1.64 -16.52 -27.63
N ALA A 47 -2.64 -16.87 -26.80
CA ALA A 47 -2.89 -16.16 -25.55
C ALA A 47 -1.76 -16.40 -24.52
N VAL A 48 -1.20 -17.61 -24.47
CA VAL A 48 -0.06 -17.96 -23.60
C VAL A 48 1.24 -17.30 -24.08
N THR A 49 1.48 -17.09 -25.38
CA THR A 49 2.65 -16.34 -25.87
C THR A 49 2.49 -14.83 -25.70
N SER A 50 1.30 -14.28 -25.96
CA SER A 50 0.99 -12.87 -25.68
C SER A 50 1.13 -12.54 -24.19
N VAL A 51 0.70 -13.45 -23.30
CA VAL A 51 0.80 -13.25 -21.85
C VAL A 51 2.14 -13.71 -21.26
N GLY A 52 2.84 -14.63 -21.92
CA GLY A 52 4.21 -15.02 -21.58
C GLY A 52 5.19 -13.85 -21.64
N ASN A 53 4.99 -12.90 -22.56
CA ASN A 53 5.75 -11.65 -22.61
C ASN A 53 5.38 -10.67 -21.47
N HIS A 54 4.15 -10.71 -20.95
CA HIS A 54 3.71 -9.94 -19.78
C HIS A 54 4.17 -10.56 -18.43
N ILE A 55 4.58 -11.83 -18.44
CA ILE A 55 5.10 -12.60 -17.29
C ILE A 55 6.64 -12.65 -17.31
N SER A 56 7.29 -11.85 -18.17
CA SER A 56 8.74 -11.82 -18.31
C SER A 56 9.44 -11.62 -16.95
N ALA A 57 10.31 -12.58 -16.62
CA ALA A 57 11.12 -12.73 -15.40
C ALA A 57 10.45 -13.38 -14.16
N TYR A 58 10.03 -14.66 -14.26
CA TYR A 58 9.94 -15.54 -13.09
C TYR A 58 11.12 -16.51 -13.06
N SER A 59 12.10 -16.24 -12.20
CA SER A 59 13.02 -17.27 -11.71
C SER A 59 12.35 -18.00 -10.54
N PRO A 60 12.37 -19.34 -10.49
CA PRO A 60 11.91 -20.07 -9.31
C PRO A 60 12.85 -19.79 -8.13
N PHE A 61 12.26 -19.37 -7.03
CA PHE A 61 12.68 -19.51 -5.64
C PHE A 61 14.20 -19.74 -5.41
N ARG A 62 14.99 -18.66 -5.30
CA ARG A 62 16.34 -18.77 -4.74
C ARG A 62 16.28 -18.60 -3.22
N SER A 63 16.21 -19.76 -2.55
CA SER A 63 16.53 -20.07 -1.15
C SER A 63 15.95 -19.18 -0.04
N LYS A 64 15.63 -19.81 1.09
CA LYS A 64 15.64 -19.13 2.39
C LYS A 64 16.96 -18.38 2.48
N THR A 65 16.96 -17.06 2.32
CA THR A 65 18.08 -16.26 2.79
C THR A 65 18.12 -16.55 4.29
N PRO A 66 19.21 -17.14 4.82
CA PRO A 66 19.44 -17.08 6.25
C PRO A 66 19.31 -15.60 6.63
N ILE A 67 18.83 -15.32 7.83
CA ILE A 67 19.04 -14.02 8.42
C ILE A 67 20.53 -13.75 8.24
N SER A 68 20.84 -12.74 7.45
CA SER A 68 22.21 -12.28 7.30
C SER A 68 22.60 -11.80 8.68
N GLU A 69 23.16 -12.71 9.48
CA GLU A 69 24.11 -12.39 10.54
C GLU A 69 25.35 -11.80 9.87
N LYS A 70 25.18 -10.65 9.21
CA LYS A 70 26.18 -9.61 9.30
C LYS A 70 25.84 -8.87 10.60
N ALA A 71 26.15 -9.52 11.71
CA ALA A 71 26.82 -8.82 12.80
C ALA A 71 28.22 -8.43 12.29
N GLY A 72 28.26 -7.60 11.23
CA GLY A 72 29.44 -6.81 10.94
C GLY A 72 29.46 -5.76 12.02
N GLY A 73 30.56 -5.68 12.76
CA GLY A 73 30.77 -4.61 13.72
C GLY A 73 30.34 -3.30 13.08
N ARG A 74 29.47 -2.56 13.77
CA ARG A 74 29.23 -1.16 13.44
C ARG A 74 30.59 -0.48 13.56
N GLU A 75 31.28 -0.26 12.45
CA GLU A 75 32.02 0.98 12.35
C GLU A 75 30.96 2.05 12.54
N GLU A 76 31.02 2.75 13.67
CA GLU A 76 30.15 3.89 13.91
C GLU A 76 30.42 4.89 12.79
N SER A 77 29.57 4.86 11.77
CA SER A 77 29.56 5.88 10.74
C SER A 77 29.36 7.23 11.44
N GLN A 78 30.29 8.16 11.19
CA GLN A 78 30.26 9.54 11.67
C GLN A 78 28.83 10.11 11.59
N ALA A 79 28.34 10.73 12.66
CA ALA A 79 26.96 11.22 12.69
C ALA A 79 26.80 12.41 11.72
N ALA A 80 25.78 12.36 10.85
CA ALA A 80 25.55 13.40 9.85
C ALA A 80 24.43 14.35 10.30
N ILE A 81 24.75 15.62 10.51
CA ILE A 81 23.79 16.67 10.85
C ILE A 81 23.52 17.49 9.57
N ILE A 82 22.31 17.39 9.04
CA ILE A 82 21.94 17.93 7.73
C ILE A 82 21.00 19.12 7.91
N PHE A 83 21.46 20.28 7.48
CA PHE A 83 20.71 21.53 7.42
C PHE A 83 20.13 21.76 6.02
N PRO A 84 18.96 22.39 5.91
CA PRO A 84 18.36 22.70 4.62
C PRO A 84 19.19 23.75 3.89
N SER A 85 19.14 23.72 2.56
CA SER A 85 19.83 24.69 1.71
C SER A 85 19.41 26.15 1.99
N TYR A 86 18.18 26.36 2.45
CA TYR A 86 17.64 27.68 2.85
C TYR A 86 17.99 28.09 4.28
N PHE A 87 18.75 27.29 5.04
CA PHE A 87 19.21 27.68 6.37
C PHE A 87 20.04 28.98 6.27
N GLU A 88 19.77 29.95 7.12
CA GLU A 88 20.30 31.32 6.95
C GLU A 88 21.81 31.40 7.23
N HIS A 89 22.31 30.59 8.16
CA HIS A 89 23.71 30.61 8.58
C HIS A 89 24.66 29.98 7.56
N ALA A 90 25.92 30.44 7.59
CA ALA A 90 26.99 29.91 6.75
C ALA A 90 27.44 28.50 7.22
N GLU A 91 28.16 27.77 6.36
CA GLU A 91 28.58 26.38 6.66
C GLU A 91 29.50 26.27 7.88
N ASP A 92 30.34 27.27 8.11
CA ASP A 92 31.25 27.37 9.26
C ASP A 92 30.52 27.71 10.58
N GLU A 93 29.30 28.23 10.50
CA GLU A 93 28.46 28.56 11.67
C GLU A 93 27.57 27.41 12.15
N LEU A 94 27.35 26.37 11.32
CA LEU A 94 26.42 25.27 11.60
C LEU A 94 26.74 24.55 12.92
N ALA A 95 28.02 24.28 13.15
CA ALA A 95 28.48 23.58 14.34
C ALA A 95 28.21 24.39 15.61
N TYR A 96 28.40 25.72 15.54
CA TYR A 96 28.07 26.63 16.63
C TYR A 96 26.56 26.65 16.88
N TYR A 97 25.76 26.85 15.82
CA TYR A 97 24.31 26.91 15.94
C TYR A 97 23.74 25.64 16.58
N TYR A 98 24.17 24.47 16.10
CA TYR A 98 23.71 23.17 16.61
C TYR A 98 23.97 23.00 18.11
N LYS A 99 25.18 23.36 18.57
CA LYS A 99 25.58 23.22 19.98
C LYS A 99 24.83 24.21 20.87
N THR A 100 24.71 25.45 20.42
CA THR A 100 24.14 26.56 21.20
C THR A 100 22.62 26.47 21.29
N PHE A 101 21.94 26.22 20.17
CA PHE A 101 20.48 26.35 20.08
C PHE A 101 19.75 25.00 20.07
N LEU A 102 20.34 23.96 19.48
CA LEU A 102 19.73 22.61 19.41
C LEU A 102 20.15 21.69 20.58
N LYS A 103 20.84 22.24 21.58
CA LYS A 103 21.11 21.68 22.92
C LYS A 103 21.52 20.20 22.94
N GLN A 104 22.72 19.85 22.47
CA GLN A 104 23.26 18.49 22.60
C GLN A 104 24.71 18.47 23.09
N GLU A 105 24.97 17.65 24.13
CA GLU A 105 26.29 17.30 24.66
C GLU A 105 26.83 16.01 24.03
N LYS A 106 26.88 15.90 22.70
CA LYS A 106 27.66 14.81 22.08
C LYS A 106 29.15 15.17 22.14
N THR A 107 29.99 14.22 22.54
CA THR A 107 31.45 14.37 22.47
C THR A 107 31.87 14.71 21.05
N ASN A 108 32.69 15.74 20.94
CA ASN A 108 32.80 16.65 19.79
C ASN A 108 33.47 16.08 18.52
N ASN A 109 33.99 14.84 18.54
CA ASN A 109 34.97 14.42 17.54
C ASN A 109 34.40 13.71 16.30
N ASP A 110 33.12 13.29 16.31
CA ASP A 110 32.54 12.44 15.25
C ASP A 110 31.25 12.99 14.63
N LEU A 111 31.06 14.32 14.61
CA LEU A 111 29.92 14.98 13.95
C LEU A 111 30.34 15.59 12.61
N LYS A 112 29.60 15.27 11.54
CA LYS A 112 29.71 15.91 10.23
C LYS A 112 28.53 16.83 10.02
N PHE A 113 28.78 18.13 9.88
CA PHE A 113 27.76 19.13 9.55
C PHE A 113 27.69 19.30 8.03
N ILE A 114 26.48 19.27 7.48
CA ILE A 114 26.22 19.34 6.04
C ILE A 114 25.12 20.37 5.81
N LYS A 115 25.39 21.38 4.98
CA LYS A 115 24.35 22.19 4.34
C LYS A 115 24.25 21.73 2.90
N HIS A 116 23.05 21.30 2.49
CA HIS A 116 22.92 20.77 1.14
C HIS A 116 23.14 21.87 0.09
N SER A 117 24.08 21.63 -0.80
CA SER A 117 24.39 22.45 -1.98
C SER A 117 24.33 21.65 -3.28
N GLY A 118 23.86 20.39 -3.21
CA GLY A 118 23.81 19.47 -4.34
C GLY A 118 22.61 19.70 -5.29
N PRO A 119 22.42 18.80 -6.27
CA PRO A 119 21.38 18.95 -7.28
C PRO A 119 19.97 18.95 -6.69
N SER A 120 19.04 19.63 -7.37
CA SER A 120 17.63 19.69 -6.98
C SER A 120 16.86 18.39 -7.23
N ALA A 121 17.43 17.47 -8.01
CA ALA A 121 16.89 16.14 -8.29
C ALA A 121 17.88 15.05 -7.81
N PRO A 122 17.40 13.86 -7.44
CA PRO A 122 18.28 12.75 -7.09
C PRO A 122 19.04 12.25 -8.33
N ILE A 123 20.10 11.47 -8.13
CA ILE A 123 20.91 10.92 -9.22
C ILE A 123 20.18 9.72 -9.85
N VAL A 124 20.20 9.64 -11.18
CA VAL A 124 19.76 8.43 -11.88
C VAL A 124 20.74 7.31 -11.54
N GLN A 125 20.30 6.31 -10.79
CA GLN A 125 21.14 5.17 -10.49
C GLN A 125 21.46 4.40 -11.77
N ASP A 126 22.74 4.18 -12.04
CA ASP A 126 23.17 3.34 -13.14
C ASP A 126 22.88 1.87 -12.82
N VAL A 127 21.73 1.41 -13.29
CA VAL A 127 21.36 0.00 -13.22
C VAL A 127 22.02 -0.74 -14.38
N ALA A 128 22.93 -1.66 -14.05
CA ALA A 128 23.61 -2.48 -15.04
C ALA A 128 22.63 -3.25 -15.94
N PRO A 129 22.88 -3.41 -17.25
CA PRO A 129 21.95 -4.03 -18.20
C PRO A 129 21.44 -5.43 -17.79
N GLU A 130 22.28 -6.25 -17.17
CA GLU A 130 21.95 -7.58 -16.66
C GLU A 130 20.96 -7.60 -15.47
N ASN A 131 20.72 -6.42 -14.89
CA ASN A 131 19.75 -6.20 -13.83
C ASN A 131 18.48 -5.53 -14.35
N LEU A 132 18.34 -5.31 -15.67
CA LEU A 132 17.13 -4.80 -16.30
C LEU A 132 16.36 -5.94 -17.00
N SER A 133 15.03 -5.78 -17.06
CA SER A 133 14.14 -6.69 -17.75
C SER A 133 13.10 -5.92 -18.56
N THR A 134 12.88 -6.37 -19.79
CA THR A 134 11.82 -5.81 -20.65
C THR A 134 10.46 -6.26 -20.13
N ASN A 135 9.61 -5.29 -19.80
CA ASN A 135 8.24 -5.51 -19.34
C ASN A 135 7.25 -4.85 -20.30
N GLN A 136 6.20 -5.57 -20.70
CA GLN A 136 5.13 -5.07 -21.56
C GLN A 136 3.90 -4.68 -20.73
N PHE A 137 3.35 -3.51 -21.01
CA PHE A 137 2.17 -2.98 -20.34
C PHE A 137 1.09 -2.72 -21.38
N ASP A 138 -0.09 -3.28 -21.11
CA ASP A 138 -1.31 -2.87 -21.80
C ASP A 138 -1.79 -1.58 -21.16
N VAL A 139 -1.84 -0.49 -21.93
CA VAL A 139 -2.39 0.80 -21.52
C VAL A 139 -3.60 1.11 -22.38
N PHE A 140 -4.74 1.34 -21.76
CA PHE A 140 -5.96 1.73 -22.46
C PHE A 140 -6.06 3.24 -22.50
N ASP A 141 -6.19 3.79 -23.70
CA ASP A 141 -6.25 5.21 -24.02
C ASP A 141 -7.64 5.56 -24.60
N PHE A 142 -8.21 6.67 -24.18
CA PHE A 142 -9.56 7.11 -24.55
C PHE A 142 -9.68 7.69 -25.97
N ALA A 143 -8.57 8.09 -26.60
CA ALA A 143 -8.56 8.88 -27.84
C ALA A 143 -9.28 8.25 -29.04
N GLU A 144 -9.36 6.91 -29.10
CA GLU A 144 -9.91 6.21 -30.27
C GLU A 144 -11.44 5.99 -30.23
N GLY A 145 -12.16 6.62 -29.29
CA GLY A 145 -13.63 6.78 -29.39
C GLY A 145 -14.41 5.47 -29.59
N GLY A 146 -14.32 4.53 -28.66
CA GLY A 146 -15.03 3.25 -28.76
C GLY A 146 -15.33 2.58 -27.42
N LYS A 147 -16.46 1.85 -27.35
CA LYS A 147 -16.86 1.05 -26.16
C LYS A 147 -16.16 -0.31 -26.05
N LYS A 148 -15.24 -0.62 -26.96
CA LYS A 148 -14.51 -1.90 -27.02
C LYS A 148 -13.06 -1.68 -26.62
N CYS A 149 -12.47 -2.61 -25.89
CA CYS A 149 -11.09 -2.48 -25.41
C CYS A 149 -10.01 -2.60 -26.48
N SER A 150 -10.30 -3.24 -27.62
CA SER A 150 -9.30 -3.47 -28.67
C SER A 150 -8.75 -2.19 -29.30
N PRO A 151 -9.58 -1.21 -29.74
CA PRO A 151 -9.08 0.07 -30.27
C PRO A 151 -8.37 0.90 -29.20
N LEU A 152 -8.84 0.84 -27.95
CA LEU A 152 -8.25 1.61 -26.86
C LEU A 152 -6.87 1.08 -26.43
N ARG A 153 -6.51 -0.17 -26.77
CA ARG A 153 -5.29 -0.82 -26.27
C ARG A 153 -4.04 -0.30 -26.98
N LYS A 154 -3.14 0.28 -26.21
CA LYS A 154 -1.75 0.60 -26.58
C LYS A 154 -0.81 -0.33 -25.82
N ASN A 155 0.18 -0.87 -26.51
CA ASN A 155 1.18 -1.74 -25.91
C ASN A 155 2.46 -0.95 -25.73
N ILE A 156 2.80 -0.62 -24.49
CA ILE A 156 4.07 0.04 -24.19
C ILE A 156 5.07 -0.96 -23.63
N THR A 157 6.35 -0.75 -23.95
CA THR A 157 7.44 -1.60 -23.49
C THR A 157 8.45 -0.75 -22.72
N VAL A 158 8.75 -1.14 -21.49
CA VAL A 158 9.66 -0.42 -20.58
C VAL A 158 10.70 -1.37 -20.00
N GLN A 159 11.82 -0.83 -19.53
CA GLN A 159 12.82 -1.60 -18.79
C GLN A 159 12.57 -1.48 -17.29
N VAL A 160 12.59 -2.60 -16.56
CA VAL A 160 12.40 -2.61 -15.10
C VAL A 160 13.57 -3.31 -14.43
N SER A 161 14.17 -2.64 -13.44
CA SER A 161 15.26 -3.21 -12.66
C SER A 161 14.81 -4.43 -11.87
N LYS A 162 15.77 -5.25 -11.41
CA LYS A 162 15.55 -6.16 -10.28
C LYS A 162 15.15 -5.35 -9.04
N SER A 163 14.37 -5.96 -8.15
CA SER A 163 13.98 -5.29 -6.92
C SER A 163 15.11 -5.25 -5.89
N GLN A 164 15.27 -4.08 -5.26
CA GLN A 164 16.05 -3.88 -4.05
C GLN A 164 15.11 -3.98 -2.83
N ARG A 165 15.50 -4.74 -1.81
CA ARG A 165 14.65 -5.02 -0.63
C ARG A 165 15.15 -4.24 0.59
N PHE A 166 14.23 -3.69 1.38
CA PHE A 166 14.51 -2.86 2.56
C PHE A 166 13.75 -3.34 3.80
N ASP A 167 14.02 -4.53 4.33
CA ASP A 167 13.23 -5.14 5.43
C ASP A 167 14.05 -5.62 6.63
N GLU A 168 15.18 -4.97 6.91
CA GLU A 168 16.04 -5.29 8.04
C GLU A 168 15.31 -5.06 9.38
N LEU A 169 14.95 -6.15 10.07
CA LEU A 169 14.17 -6.08 11.31
C LEU A 169 15.01 -5.79 12.56
N LEU A 170 16.28 -6.21 12.56
CA LEU A 170 17.17 -6.03 13.71
C LEU A 170 17.44 -4.55 14.01
N PRO A 171 17.80 -3.70 13.03
CA PRO A 171 17.93 -2.25 13.27
C PRO A 171 16.63 -1.63 13.79
N ILE A 172 15.47 -2.02 13.25
CA ILE A 172 14.16 -1.52 13.67
C ILE A 172 13.89 -1.83 15.15
N ALA A 173 14.16 -3.07 15.57
CA ALA A 173 13.98 -3.49 16.96
C ALA A 173 14.89 -2.70 17.90
N HIS A 174 16.16 -2.51 17.54
CA HIS A 174 17.09 -1.68 18.32
C HIS A 174 16.64 -0.22 18.40
N THR A 175 16.22 0.37 17.28
CA THR A 175 15.68 1.74 17.27
C THR A 175 14.47 1.86 18.19
N TYR A 176 13.57 0.88 18.19
CA TYR A 176 12.42 0.89 19.09
C TYR A 176 12.85 0.84 20.56
N ILE A 177 13.78 -0.07 20.91
CA ILE A 177 14.30 -0.23 22.28
C ILE A 177 14.96 1.05 22.79
N GLU A 178 15.75 1.74 21.95
CA GLU A 178 16.44 2.95 22.38
C GLU A 178 15.52 4.17 22.40
N GLN A 179 14.66 4.32 21.40
CA GLN A 179 13.75 5.47 21.33
C GLN A 179 12.70 5.42 22.44
N ARG A 180 12.14 4.25 22.77
CA ARG A 180 11.11 4.14 23.85
C ARG A 180 11.60 4.59 25.22
N LYS A 181 12.91 4.57 25.49
CA LYS A 181 13.49 5.03 26.77
C LYS A 181 13.40 6.56 26.94
N ARG A 182 13.32 7.30 25.83
CA ARG A 182 13.40 8.77 25.78
C ARG A 182 12.17 9.43 25.16
N ASP A 183 11.28 8.66 24.53
CA ASP A 183 10.10 9.14 23.84
C ASP A 183 8.82 8.67 24.56
N PRO A 184 8.14 9.56 25.31
CA PRO A 184 6.91 9.22 26.03
C PRO A 184 5.79 8.68 25.13
N ALA A 185 5.73 9.10 23.87
CA ALA A 185 4.72 8.63 22.91
C ALA A 185 4.93 7.17 22.48
N LEU A 186 6.15 6.65 22.59
CA LEU A 186 6.42 5.21 22.43
C LEU A 186 6.29 4.45 23.74
N ALA A 187 6.71 5.04 24.86
CA ALA A 187 6.63 4.42 26.17
C ALA A 187 5.19 4.05 26.57
N GLU A 188 4.19 4.84 26.15
CA GLU A 188 2.77 4.51 26.38
C GLU A 188 2.33 3.17 25.75
N LEU A 189 3.09 2.64 24.78
CA LEU A 189 2.79 1.41 24.07
C LEU A 189 3.33 0.15 24.75
N ASP A 190 4.05 0.29 25.86
CA ASP A 190 4.71 -0.83 26.57
C ASP A 190 3.74 -1.97 26.91
N GLY A 191 2.47 -1.66 27.20
CA GLY A 191 1.42 -2.68 27.46
C GLY A 191 1.13 -3.62 26.28
N PHE A 192 1.56 -3.29 25.06
CA PHE A 192 1.47 -4.19 23.90
C PHE A 192 2.63 -5.20 23.85
N ILE A 193 3.80 -4.87 24.39
CA ILE A 193 5.01 -5.69 24.34
C ILE A 193 4.95 -6.73 25.45
N LYS A 194 4.72 -8.00 25.09
CA LYS A 194 4.55 -9.11 26.05
C LYS A 194 5.83 -9.93 26.27
N GLU A 195 6.49 -10.28 25.17
CA GLU A 195 7.80 -10.95 25.17
C GLU A 195 8.86 -9.86 25.08
N ASP A 196 9.91 -9.96 25.88
CA ASP A 196 11.01 -9.02 25.87
C ASP A 196 11.64 -8.97 24.47
N ILE A 197 11.92 -7.76 23.95
CA ILE A 197 12.44 -7.61 22.59
C ILE A 197 13.87 -8.15 22.48
N HIS A 198 14.68 -8.07 23.54
CA HIS A 198 16.00 -8.70 23.58
C HIS A 198 15.91 -10.23 23.55
N GLU A 199 14.88 -10.82 24.16
CA GLU A 199 14.60 -12.26 24.03
C GLU A 199 14.19 -12.62 22.59
N GLN A 200 13.35 -11.82 21.94
CA GLN A 200 12.99 -12.03 20.53
C GLN A 200 14.22 -11.96 19.61
N ILE A 201 15.18 -11.08 19.91
CA ILE A 201 16.46 -10.96 19.20
C ILE A 201 17.33 -12.20 19.45
N SER A 202 17.64 -12.52 20.70
CA SER A 202 18.55 -13.61 21.07
C SER A 202 18.04 -15.00 20.69
N SER A 203 16.71 -15.18 20.64
CA SER A 203 16.06 -16.42 20.21
C SER A 203 15.73 -16.48 18.71
N ASN A 204 16.16 -15.48 17.94
CA ASN A 204 15.96 -15.39 16.49
C ASN A 204 14.48 -15.47 16.04
N LYS A 205 13.60 -14.77 16.76
CA LYS A 205 12.14 -14.77 16.53
C LYS A 205 11.59 -13.45 15.98
N LEU A 206 12.42 -12.44 15.69
CA LEU A 206 11.95 -11.12 15.23
C LEU A 206 10.94 -11.19 14.07
N ASN A 207 11.19 -12.04 13.07
CA ASN A 207 10.32 -12.22 11.89
C ASN A 207 8.92 -12.81 12.20
N ARG A 208 8.70 -13.29 13.43
CA ARG A 208 7.36 -13.71 13.89
C ARG A 208 6.58 -12.54 14.48
N HIS A 209 7.28 -11.56 15.04
CA HIS A 209 6.67 -10.48 15.81
C HIS A 209 6.65 -9.15 15.05
N TRP A 210 7.61 -8.90 14.16
CA TRP A 210 7.80 -7.64 13.46
C TRP A 210 7.69 -7.83 11.95
N TYR A 211 6.95 -6.94 11.30
CA TYR A 211 6.76 -6.96 9.85
C TYR A 211 6.86 -5.54 9.30
N LYS A 212 7.72 -5.30 8.30
CA LYS A 212 7.90 -3.98 7.69
C LYS A 212 7.34 -3.99 6.27
N LEU A 213 6.44 -3.06 5.98
CA LEU A 213 5.74 -2.96 4.71
C LEU A 213 5.35 -1.52 4.42
N ALA A 214 4.68 -1.30 3.30
CA ALA A 214 4.09 -0.02 2.91
C ALA A 214 5.08 1.15 2.92
N GLY A 215 6.28 0.94 2.35
CA GLY A 215 7.29 1.97 2.21
C GLY A 215 6.90 3.01 1.16
N SER A 216 6.96 4.29 1.50
CA SER A 216 6.75 5.41 0.60
C SER A 216 7.84 6.44 0.84
N SER A 217 8.39 7.03 -0.22
CA SER A 217 9.44 8.04 -0.13
C SER A 217 9.14 9.28 -0.95
N VAL A 218 9.77 10.39 -0.58
CA VAL A 218 9.86 11.64 -1.33
C VAL A 218 11.31 12.13 -1.32
N TRP A 219 11.72 12.82 -2.38
CA TRP A 219 13.01 13.49 -2.44
C TRP A 219 12.91 14.88 -1.80
N LEU A 220 13.58 15.09 -0.67
CA LEU A 220 13.68 16.40 -0.02
C LEU A 220 14.87 17.14 -0.62
N LYS A 221 14.63 17.89 -1.69
CA LYS A 221 15.68 18.52 -2.48
C LYS A 221 16.51 19.53 -1.70
N GLU A 222 15.93 20.21 -0.71
CA GLU A 222 16.62 21.18 0.14
C GLU A 222 17.58 20.48 1.13
N TYR A 223 17.45 19.17 1.30
CA TYR A 223 18.27 18.35 2.20
C TYR A 223 19.18 17.37 1.46
N GLY A 224 18.91 17.11 0.17
CA GLY A 224 19.66 16.13 -0.61
C GLY A 224 19.43 14.69 -0.18
N VAL A 225 18.23 14.36 0.35
CA VAL A 225 17.93 13.01 0.84
C VAL A 225 16.56 12.51 0.37
N HIS A 226 16.46 11.19 0.20
CA HIS A 226 15.19 10.49 0.15
C HIS A 226 14.67 10.30 1.58
N PHE A 227 13.57 10.98 1.92
CA PHE A 227 12.85 10.73 3.16
C PHE A 227 11.81 9.64 2.93
N MET A 228 11.88 8.55 3.69
CA MET A 228 11.03 7.39 3.52
C MET A 228 10.33 7.05 4.83
N VAL A 229 9.02 6.78 4.75
CA VAL A 229 8.26 6.17 5.84
C VAL A 229 7.83 4.78 5.45
N SER A 230 7.82 3.86 6.42
CA SER A 230 7.30 2.51 6.29
C SER A 230 6.36 2.20 7.46
N ARG A 231 5.42 1.30 7.22
CA ARG A 231 4.61 0.71 8.27
C ARG A 231 5.37 -0.44 8.93
N VAL A 232 5.44 -0.43 10.26
CA VAL A 232 5.97 -1.54 11.06
C VAL A 232 4.84 -2.10 11.89
N MET A 233 4.44 -3.33 11.59
CA MET A 233 3.42 -4.06 12.34
C MET A 233 4.07 -4.90 13.43
N TYR A 234 3.49 -4.85 14.64
CA TYR A 234 3.90 -5.71 15.75
C TYR A 234 2.80 -6.70 16.15
N SER A 235 3.17 -7.97 16.28
CA SER A 235 2.32 -9.07 16.74
C SER A 235 2.84 -9.65 18.05
N PRO A 236 2.15 -9.45 19.19
CA PRO A 236 2.56 -10.05 20.44
C PRO A 236 2.43 -11.58 20.46
N GLN A 237 1.64 -12.17 19.54
CA GLN A 237 1.43 -13.63 19.47
C GLN A 237 2.23 -14.32 18.35
N GLY A 238 3.15 -13.60 17.70
CA GLY A 238 3.98 -14.20 16.65
C GLY A 238 3.21 -14.54 15.37
N SER A 239 2.11 -13.83 15.08
CA SER A 239 1.24 -14.13 13.93
C SER A 239 0.88 -12.86 13.16
N LYS A 240 1.30 -12.77 11.90
CA LYS A 240 0.96 -11.65 10.99
C LYS A 240 -0.53 -11.32 10.96
N ARG A 241 -1.40 -12.34 10.99
CA ARG A 241 -2.88 -12.19 11.02
C ARG A 241 -3.39 -11.48 12.28
N ARG A 242 -2.61 -11.46 13.36
CA ARG A 242 -2.93 -10.89 14.67
C ARG A 242 -1.84 -9.88 15.07
N SER A 243 -1.73 -8.81 14.29
CA SER A 243 -0.79 -7.72 14.54
C SER A 243 -1.57 -6.46 14.94
N PRO A 244 -1.90 -6.28 16.23
CA PRO A 244 -2.77 -5.20 16.67
C PRO A 244 -2.12 -3.82 16.58
N LEU A 245 -0.80 -3.73 16.55
CA LEU A 245 -0.07 -2.45 16.57
C LEU A 245 0.56 -2.16 15.21
N SER A 246 0.41 -0.92 14.77
CA SER A 246 0.92 -0.39 13.51
C SER A 246 1.65 0.92 13.76
N LEU A 247 2.97 0.91 13.59
CA LEU A 247 3.84 2.04 13.84
C LEU A 247 4.37 2.60 12.52
N THR A 248 4.75 3.87 12.51
CA THR A 248 5.39 4.52 11.36
C THR A 248 6.88 4.64 11.63
N TYR A 249 7.70 4.07 10.76
CA TYR A 249 9.16 4.10 10.84
C TYR A 249 9.72 4.95 9.72
N ALA A 250 10.52 5.96 10.05
CA ALA A 250 11.14 6.88 9.12
C ALA A 250 12.64 6.59 8.97
N GLN A 251 13.10 6.65 7.73
CA GLN A 251 14.49 6.48 7.32
C GLN A 251 14.83 7.58 6.32
N ILE A 252 16.11 7.89 6.22
CA ILE A 252 16.65 8.78 5.19
C ILE A 252 17.74 8.06 4.41
N PHE A 253 17.79 8.33 3.12
CA PHE A 253 18.79 7.77 2.20
C PHE A 253 19.44 8.89 1.41
N ASP A 254 20.71 8.70 1.04
CA ASP A 254 21.40 9.59 0.12
C ASP A 254 20.81 9.51 -1.31
N GLU A 255 21.37 10.28 -2.25
CA GLU A 255 20.94 10.30 -3.65
C GLU A 255 21.13 8.99 -4.41
N LYS A 256 21.82 8.01 -3.81
CA LYS A 256 22.10 6.67 -4.37
C LYS A 256 21.37 5.56 -3.61
N TRP A 257 20.40 5.91 -2.76
CA TRP A 257 19.64 4.97 -1.94
C TRP A 257 20.47 4.20 -0.90
N ASN A 258 21.60 4.76 -0.43
CA ASN A 258 22.29 4.25 0.75
C ASN A 258 21.66 4.85 2.01
N GLU A 259 21.32 4.01 2.99
CA GLU A 259 20.69 4.48 4.22
C GLU A 259 21.69 5.26 5.09
N ILE A 260 21.24 6.38 5.64
CA ILE A 260 22.01 7.17 6.61
C ILE A 260 21.56 6.78 8.02
N HIS A 261 22.28 5.85 8.66
CA HIS A 261 21.87 5.23 9.92
C HIS A 261 22.07 6.08 11.19
N ASN A 262 22.84 7.17 11.10
CA ASN A 262 23.12 8.09 12.22
C ASN A 262 22.98 9.55 11.75
N GLY A 263 21.86 9.82 11.07
CA GLY A 263 21.57 11.14 10.51
C GLY A 263 20.61 11.93 11.37
N GLU A 264 20.75 13.25 11.39
CA GLU A 264 19.78 14.18 11.96
C GLU A 264 19.43 15.22 10.90
N LEU A 265 18.14 15.41 10.63
CA LEU A 265 17.67 16.53 9.81
C LEU A 265 17.27 17.68 10.72
N VAL A 266 17.75 18.88 10.41
CA VAL A 266 17.37 20.13 11.07
C VAL A 266 16.30 20.83 10.24
N PHE A 267 15.16 21.21 10.78
CA PHE A 267 14.06 21.80 10.01
C PHE A 267 13.34 22.89 10.81
N PRO A 268 12.65 23.83 10.14
CA PRO A 268 11.91 24.89 10.83
C PRO A 268 10.83 24.30 11.74
N TYR A 269 10.86 24.71 13.00
CA TYR A 269 9.89 24.37 14.03
C TYR A 269 8.71 25.34 13.95
N ARG A 270 7.55 24.81 13.56
CA ARG A 270 6.28 25.55 13.60
C ARG A 270 5.46 25.12 14.82
N GLY A 271 5.83 25.66 15.98
CA GLY A 271 5.03 25.59 17.21
C GLY A 271 3.77 26.45 17.13
N SER A 272 2.79 26.19 18.00
CA SER A 272 1.61 27.04 18.09
C SER A 272 1.95 28.36 18.82
N GLY A 273 2.30 29.42 18.08
CA GLY A 273 2.02 30.78 18.56
C GLY A 273 3.11 31.88 18.54
N SER A 274 4.10 31.90 17.65
CA SER A 274 4.91 33.13 17.44
C SER A 274 5.29 33.32 15.97
N ASP A 275 4.90 34.45 15.40
CA ASP A 275 5.12 34.85 14.00
C ASP A 275 6.42 35.63 13.78
N GLU A 276 7.36 35.67 14.74
CA GLU A 276 8.46 36.64 14.72
C GLU A 276 9.88 36.07 14.48
N GLU A 277 10.16 34.78 14.75
CA GLU A 277 11.42 34.13 14.35
C GLU A 277 11.19 32.63 14.02
N VAL A 278 11.80 32.15 12.92
CA VAL A 278 11.78 30.72 12.57
C VAL A 278 12.74 29.97 13.50
N GLU A 279 12.21 29.40 14.57
CA GLU A 279 12.96 28.46 15.39
C GLU A 279 13.27 27.21 14.56
N TYR A 280 14.46 26.60 14.73
CA TYR A 280 14.76 25.30 14.13
C TYR A 280 14.73 24.20 15.18
N THR A 281 14.33 23.02 14.75
CA THR A 281 14.41 21.79 15.55
C THR A 281 15.05 20.68 14.74
N LYS A 282 15.12 19.47 15.28
CA LYS A 282 15.77 18.34 14.64
C LYS A 282 15.04 17.02 14.88
N MET A 283 15.25 16.09 13.95
CA MET A 283 14.80 14.70 14.08
C MET A 283 15.95 13.75 13.75
N GLN A 284 16.14 12.76 14.62
CA GLN A 284 17.12 11.69 14.41
C GLN A 284 16.55 10.60 13.49
N PHE A 285 17.41 10.02 12.67
CA PHE A 285 17.10 8.93 11.77
C PHE A 285 18.10 7.77 11.90
N PRO A 286 17.61 6.53 11.72
CA PRO A 286 16.21 6.19 11.55
C PRO A 286 15.43 6.31 12.87
N SER A 287 14.10 6.49 12.80
CA SER A 287 13.26 6.68 14.01
C SER A 287 11.82 6.25 13.78
N PHE A 288 11.11 5.91 14.86
CA PHE A 288 9.66 5.80 14.84
C PHE A 288 9.04 7.19 14.95
N LEU A 289 8.13 7.53 14.04
CA LEU A 289 7.39 8.78 14.13
C LEU A 289 6.30 8.65 15.20
N PRO A 290 6.20 9.58 16.17
CA PRO A 290 5.16 9.57 17.20
C PRO A 290 3.82 10.05 16.61
N VAL A 291 3.24 9.23 15.73
CA VAL A 291 1.91 9.47 15.15
C VAL A 291 0.87 9.30 16.26
N PRO A 292 0.00 10.29 16.51
CA PRO A 292 -1.02 10.12 17.54
C PRO A 292 -2.11 9.14 17.06
N PHE A 293 -2.55 8.25 17.95
CA PHE A 293 -3.70 7.36 17.69
C PHE A 293 -4.37 6.88 18.98
N PHE A 294 -5.66 6.54 18.88
CA PHE A 294 -6.37 5.83 19.94
C PHE A 294 -5.82 4.41 20.08
N HIS A 295 -5.52 3.99 21.31
CA HIS A 295 -5.13 2.62 21.59
C HIS A 295 -5.66 2.13 22.94
N ASP A 296 -5.77 0.81 23.07
CA ASP A 296 -6.10 0.16 24.33
C ASP A 296 -5.48 -1.24 24.35
N PHE A 297 -4.36 -1.38 25.05
CA PHE A 297 -3.58 -2.62 25.09
C PHE A 297 -4.31 -3.78 25.77
N LYS A 298 -5.38 -3.52 26.54
CA LYS A 298 -6.21 -4.56 27.15
C LYS A 298 -7.12 -5.23 26.12
N TYR A 299 -7.43 -4.54 25.02
CA TYR A 299 -8.36 -5.01 23.99
C TYR A 299 -7.66 -5.18 22.63
N GLN A 300 -6.94 -6.29 22.47
CA GLN A 300 -6.20 -6.60 21.24
C GLN A 300 -6.98 -7.53 20.29
N GLY A 301 -8.04 -8.19 20.77
CA GLY A 301 -8.82 -9.14 20.00
C GLY A 301 -9.64 -8.46 18.90
N LYS A 302 -9.15 -8.52 17.65
CA LYS A 302 -9.79 -7.97 16.42
C LYS A 302 -9.70 -6.44 16.26
N ARG A 303 -8.77 -5.78 16.95
CA ARG A 303 -8.52 -4.34 16.79
C ARG A 303 -7.14 -4.08 16.23
N PHE A 304 -7.04 -3.02 15.45
CA PHE A 304 -5.81 -2.51 14.87
C PHE A 304 -5.66 -1.06 15.34
N TYR A 305 -4.47 -0.71 15.80
CA TYR A 305 -4.13 0.58 16.36
C TYR A 305 -2.96 1.19 15.59
N GLY A 306 -3.03 2.49 15.36
CA GLY A 306 -1.99 3.25 14.68
C GLY A 306 -2.17 3.38 13.18
N ALA A 307 -1.23 4.09 12.56
CA ALA A 307 -1.31 4.46 11.15
C ALA A 307 -1.17 3.23 10.25
N GLU A 308 -2.13 3.05 9.36
CA GLU A 308 -2.12 2.01 8.35
C GLU A 308 -1.86 2.64 6.99
N ASP A 309 -1.10 1.93 6.16
CA ASP A 309 -0.90 2.27 4.77
C ASP A 309 -0.48 3.75 4.58
N PRO A 310 0.66 4.21 5.16
CA PRO A 310 1.15 5.58 4.98
C PRO A 310 1.58 5.82 3.53
N ARG A 311 1.31 7.00 2.99
CA ARG A 311 1.77 7.49 1.69
C ARG A 311 2.35 8.89 1.87
N LEU A 312 3.50 9.12 1.28
CA LEU A 312 4.12 10.45 1.27
C LEU A 312 3.86 11.17 -0.04
N LEU A 313 3.74 12.49 0.08
CA LEU A 313 3.82 13.44 -1.00
C LEU A 313 4.50 14.71 -0.46
N LEU A 314 4.93 15.58 -1.37
CA LEU A 314 5.44 16.91 -1.02
C LEU A 314 4.32 17.93 -1.16
N VAL A 315 4.27 18.86 -0.22
CA VAL A 315 3.48 20.09 -0.31
C VAL A 315 4.40 21.28 -0.16
N LYS A 316 4.01 22.40 -0.74
CA LYS A 316 4.63 23.70 -0.49
C LYS A 316 4.08 24.28 0.79
N ASP A 317 4.95 24.51 1.76
CA ASP A 317 4.61 25.22 2.99
C ASP A 317 4.49 26.73 2.75
N GLU A 318 4.07 27.45 3.79
CA GLU A 318 3.80 28.88 3.76
C GLU A 318 4.99 29.74 3.26
N ASP A 319 6.22 29.23 3.35
CA ASP A 319 7.47 29.86 2.90
C ASP A 319 7.91 29.38 1.50
N GLY A 320 7.17 28.47 0.88
CA GLY A 320 7.42 27.92 -0.45
C GLY A 320 8.42 26.76 -0.49
N HIS A 321 8.79 26.22 0.67
CA HIS A 321 9.69 25.07 0.78
C HIS A 321 8.92 23.75 0.65
N ASP A 322 9.60 22.71 0.14
CA ASP A 322 9.01 21.37 0.10
C ASP A 322 8.96 20.76 1.51
N GLU A 323 7.76 20.40 1.95
CA GLU A 323 7.51 19.74 3.23
C GLU A 323 6.87 18.35 3.01
N PRO A 324 7.35 17.30 3.69
CA PRO A 324 6.72 15.99 3.58
C PRO A 324 5.35 15.98 4.25
N LEU A 325 4.35 15.48 3.53
CA LEU A 325 3.01 15.23 4.04
C LEU A 325 2.71 13.74 3.96
N MET A 326 2.30 13.16 5.09
CA MET A 326 1.89 11.76 5.18
C MET A 326 0.37 11.63 5.19
N VAL A 327 -0.18 10.83 4.28
CA VAL A 327 -1.61 10.42 4.29
C VAL A 327 -1.71 8.97 4.71
N TYR A 328 -2.62 8.66 5.61
CA TYR A 328 -2.83 7.30 6.13
C TYR A 328 -4.28 7.08 6.55
N ASN A 329 -4.67 5.82 6.78
CA ASN A 329 -5.93 5.52 7.49
C ASN A 329 -5.66 4.96 8.87
N SER A 330 -6.55 5.21 9.81
CA SER A 330 -6.43 4.70 11.18
C SER A 330 -7.79 4.45 11.81
N HIS A 331 -7.82 3.51 12.76
CA HIS A 331 -8.97 3.28 13.62
C HIS A 331 -8.95 4.28 14.79
N HIS A 332 -10.12 4.83 15.11
CA HIS A 332 -10.28 5.76 16.23
C HIS A 332 -11.70 5.70 16.79
N ARG A 333 -11.97 6.54 17.79
CA ARG A 333 -13.25 6.60 18.48
C ARG A 333 -13.74 8.02 18.63
N LYS A 334 -15.06 8.20 18.61
CA LYS A 334 -15.70 9.50 18.78
C LYS A 334 -16.97 9.36 19.61
N ILE A 335 -17.26 10.39 20.38
CA ILE A 335 -18.51 10.50 21.12
C ILE A 335 -19.66 10.64 20.13
N VAL A 336 -20.69 9.83 20.31
CA VAL A 336 -21.92 9.88 19.52
C VAL A 336 -23.13 10.26 20.36
N ASP A 337 -23.06 10.09 21.68
CA ASP A 337 -24.15 10.43 22.58
C ASP A 337 -23.62 10.81 23.97
N ARG A 338 -24.32 11.72 24.64
CA ARG A 338 -24.03 12.23 25.98
C ARG A 338 -25.34 12.28 26.75
N GLN A 339 -25.45 11.47 27.79
CA GLN A 339 -26.64 11.42 28.66
C GLN A 339 -26.23 11.80 30.08
N LEU A 340 -26.98 12.68 30.72
CA LEU A 340 -26.83 12.93 32.15
C LEU A 340 -27.19 11.64 32.90
N ALA A 341 -26.25 11.12 33.68
CA ALA A 341 -26.49 10.00 34.56
C ALA A 341 -27.11 10.49 35.88
N ASP A 342 -26.64 11.63 36.38
CA ASP A 342 -27.17 12.39 37.52
C ASP A 342 -26.71 13.87 37.45
N GLU A 343 -26.90 14.66 38.51
CA GLU A 343 -26.54 16.09 38.58
C GLU A 343 -25.02 16.36 38.40
N THR A 344 -24.18 15.34 38.58
CA THR A 344 -22.71 15.44 38.59
C THR A 344 -22.01 14.54 37.59
N HIS A 345 -22.69 13.52 37.05
CA HIS A 345 -22.11 12.53 36.15
C HIS A 345 -22.79 12.50 34.77
N MET A 346 -21.98 12.30 33.72
CA MET A 346 -22.43 12.16 32.34
C MET A 346 -21.98 10.81 31.78
N ASN A 347 -22.92 10.03 31.28
CA ASN A 347 -22.67 8.84 30.48
C ASN A 347 -22.33 9.26 29.04
N VAL A 348 -21.16 8.83 28.57
CA VAL A 348 -20.66 9.14 27.23
C VAL A 348 -20.62 7.86 26.41
N THR A 349 -21.36 7.83 25.29
CA THR A 349 -21.32 6.71 24.35
C THR A 349 -20.28 6.98 23.27
N LEU A 350 -19.31 6.07 23.15
CA LEU A 350 -18.27 6.12 22.13
C LEU A 350 -18.57 5.12 21.02
N ASP A 351 -18.31 5.56 19.79
CA ASP A 351 -18.42 4.72 18.61
C ASP A 351 -17.09 4.68 17.84
N SER A 352 -16.86 3.59 17.12
CA SER A 352 -15.60 3.33 16.41
C SER A 352 -15.70 3.67 14.93
N TYR A 353 -14.63 4.27 14.42
CA TYR A 353 -14.51 4.69 13.02
C TYR A 353 -13.15 4.27 12.46
N ARG A 354 -13.07 4.11 11.14
CA ARG A 354 -11.82 4.02 10.39
C ARG A 354 -11.81 5.19 9.42
N SER A 355 -10.97 6.20 9.67
CA SER A 355 -10.94 7.44 8.89
C SER A 355 -9.62 7.58 8.15
N MET A 356 -9.59 8.51 7.20
CA MET A 356 -8.37 9.02 6.60
C MET A 356 -7.81 10.18 7.43
N PHE A 357 -6.50 10.29 7.47
CA PHE A 357 -5.76 11.32 8.20
C PHE A 357 -4.62 11.84 7.32
N MET A 358 -4.20 13.06 7.60
CA MET A 358 -2.95 13.63 7.13
C MET A 358 -2.09 14.01 8.33
N ALA A 359 -0.77 13.85 8.22
CA ALA A 359 0.17 14.24 9.26
C ALA A 359 1.45 14.80 8.65
N TRP A 360 2.07 15.73 9.37
CA TRP A 360 3.31 16.41 8.97
C TRP A 360 4.44 15.90 9.86
N PRO A 361 5.38 15.11 9.33
CA PRO A 361 6.53 14.62 10.11
C PRO A 361 7.35 15.74 10.74
N PHE A 362 7.38 16.93 10.13
CA PHE A 362 8.16 18.09 10.58
C PHE A 362 7.36 19.12 11.39
N ARG A 363 6.07 18.86 11.67
CA ARG A 363 5.28 19.68 12.59
C ARG A 363 4.90 18.85 13.81
N SER A 364 4.80 19.49 14.97
CA SER A 364 4.45 18.80 16.21
C SER A 364 3.16 19.33 16.81
N GLN A 365 2.58 18.55 17.71
CA GLN A 365 1.44 18.92 18.54
C GLN A 365 1.58 18.32 19.94
N LYS A 366 0.93 18.94 20.92
CA LYS A 366 0.75 18.37 22.26
C LYS A 366 -0.56 17.57 22.32
N GLY A 367 -0.52 16.43 22.99
CA GLY A 367 -1.69 15.57 23.13
C GLY A 367 -2.22 14.98 21.82
N LYS A 368 -3.32 14.24 21.94
CA LYS A 368 -3.96 13.51 20.82
C LYS A 368 -5.47 13.67 20.78
N ASP A 369 -5.98 14.76 21.33
CA ASP A 369 -7.41 14.99 21.56
C ASP A 369 -8.22 15.07 20.25
N VAL A 370 -7.62 15.67 19.21
CA VAL A 370 -8.17 15.71 17.84
C VAL A 370 -8.51 14.30 17.33
N ILE A 371 -7.77 13.28 17.78
CA ILE A 371 -7.98 11.88 17.37
C ILE A 371 -8.89 11.14 18.36
N MET A 372 -8.73 11.38 19.65
CA MET A 372 -9.49 10.71 20.71
C MET A 372 -10.95 11.20 20.82
N GLY A 373 -11.21 12.45 20.41
CA GLY A 373 -12.51 13.12 20.59
C GLY A 373 -12.84 13.48 22.05
N LEU A 374 -11.90 13.26 22.96
CA LEU A 374 -11.93 13.60 24.38
C LEU A 374 -10.51 13.96 24.81
N GLU A 375 -10.40 14.96 25.67
CA GLU A 375 -9.15 15.25 26.35
C GLU A 375 -8.79 14.11 27.29
N ASP A 376 -7.52 13.69 27.23
CA ASP A 376 -6.98 12.68 28.13
C ASP A 376 -5.73 13.27 28.81
N PRO A 377 -5.85 13.72 30.08
CA PRO A 377 -4.77 14.38 30.81
C PRO A 377 -3.49 13.55 30.91
N ARG A 378 -3.56 12.23 30.69
CA ARG A 378 -2.37 11.36 30.69
C ARG A 378 -1.42 11.66 29.54
N TYR A 379 -1.93 12.25 28.46
CA TYR A 379 -1.18 12.48 27.23
C TYR A 379 -1.03 13.96 26.87
N SER A 380 -1.59 14.89 27.66
CA SER A 380 -1.62 16.33 27.35
C SER A 380 -0.23 16.90 27.11
N ASP A 381 0.76 16.50 27.90
CA ASP A 381 2.13 17.03 27.80
C ASP A 381 3.02 16.26 26.82
N THR A 382 2.52 15.14 26.28
CA THR A 382 3.27 14.33 25.31
C THR A 382 3.27 15.00 23.94
N THR A 383 4.45 15.08 23.33
CA THR A 383 4.61 15.60 21.97
C THR A 383 4.38 14.49 20.94
N TYR A 384 3.55 14.76 19.95
CA TYR A 384 3.30 13.91 18.79
C TYR A 384 3.59 14.70 17.51
N ILE A 385 3.71 14.02 16.36
CA ILE A 385 3.65 14.73 15.08
C ILE A 385 2.23 15.27 14.86
N LYS A 386 2.13 16.41 14.18
CA LYS A 386 0.84 17.04 13.90
C LYS A 386 0.02 16.15 12.97
N ALA A 387 -1.21 15.80 13.37
CA ALA A 387 -2.10 14.97 12.60
C ALA A 387 -3.53 15.54 12.59
N VAL A 388 -4.19 15.44 11.44
CA VAL A 388 -5.52 16.02 11.18
C VAL A 388 -6.40 14.97 10.53
N GLU A 389 -7.63 14.81 11.04
CA GLU A 389 -8.63 13.96 10.42
C GLU A 389 -9.15 14.60 9.13
N LEU A 390 -9.17 13.82 8.04
CA LEU A 390 -9.83 14.18 6.80
C LEU A 390 -11.30 13.76 6.87
N ARG A 391 -12.22 14.71 6.82
CA ARG A 391 -13.65 14.45 7.00
C ARG A 391 -14.46 15.04 5.86
N LEU A 392 -15.37 14.25 5.30
CA LEU A 392 -16.34 14.78 4.34
C LEU A 392 -17.26 15.80 5.03
N ASP A 393 -17.53 16.91 4.33
CA ASP A 393 -18.48 17.95 4.74
C ASP A 393 -19.93 17.46 4.53
N THR A 394 -20.28 16.38 5.23
CA THR A 394 -21.60 15.73 5.21
C THR A 394 -22.23 15.74 6.60
N LYS A 395 -23.57 15.78 6.65
CA LYS A 395 -24.32 15.75 7.92
C LYS A 395 -24.02 14.50 8.76
N GLU A 396 -23.85 13.36 8.11
CA GLU A 396 -23.59 12.08 8.78
C GLU A 396 -22.14 11.63 8.64
N ARG A 397 -21.66 10.91 9.67
CA ARG A 397 -20.31 10.36 9.71
C ARG A 397 -20.26 8.97 9.10
N ILE A 398 -19.35 8.78 8.16
CA ILE A 398 -19.14 7.48 7.50
C ILE A 398 -18.25 6.59 8.39
N LYS A 399 -18.69 5.34 8.63
CA LYS A 399 -17.98 4.38 9.49
C LYS A 399 -16.59 3.99 9.01
N THR A 400 -16.40 3.91 7.71
CA THR A 400 -15.14 3.46 7.12
C THR A 400 -14.81 4.26 5.88
N GLN A 401 -13.68 4.97 5.96
CA GLN A 401 -13.03 5.68 4.88
C GLN A 401 -11.58 5.22 4.84
N LYS A 402 -11.16 4.69 3.70
CA LYS A 402 -9.79 4.19 3.50
C LYS A 402 -9.41 4.21 2.03
N ASN A 403 -8.12 4.10 1.74
CA ASN A 403 -7.56 3.96 0.39
C ASN A 403 -7.85 5.15 -0.55
N TRP A 404 -7.87 6.38 -0.04
CA TRP A 404 -7.91 7.55 -0.92
C TRP A 404 -6.56 7.75 -1.60
N THR A 405 -6.56 8.21 -2.85
CA THR A 405 -5.32 8.41 -3.64
C THR A 405 -4.97 9.90 -3.65
N PRO A 406 -3.90 10.35 -2.95
CA PRO A 406 -3.58 11.77 -2.84
C PRO A 406 -2.88 12.32 -4.09
N PHE A 407 -3.11 13.60 -4.38
CA PHE A 407 -2.37 14.38 -5.38
C PHE A 407 -2.47 15.90 -5.12
N ILE A 408 -1.56 16.67 -5.73
CA ILE A 408 -1.50 18.14 -5.65
C ILE A 408 -1.74 18.75 -7.03
N SER A 409 -2.55 19.80 -7.10
CA SER A 409 -2.74 20.60 -8.30
C SER A 409 -1.80 21.80 -8.27
N GLU A 410 -0.85 21.84 -9.20
CA GLU A 410 0.06 22.97 -9.34
C GLU A 410 -0.63 24.20 -9.91
N VAL A 411 -1.75 24.02 -10.64
CA VAL A 411 -2.55 25.13 -11.16
C VAL A 411 -3.35 25.81 -10.06
N ASP A 412 -3.82 25.05 -9.06
CA ASP A 412 -4.56 25.58 -7.92
C ASP A 412 -3.65 26.03 -6.76
N ARG A 413 -2.32 25.89 -6.90
CA ARG A 413 -1.36 26.45 -5.93
C ARG A 413 -1.46 27.97 -5.95
N ASN A 414 -1.44 28.58 -4.76
CA ASN A 414 -1.33 30.03 -4.66
C ASN A 414 0.10 30.48 -5.07
N GLN A 415 0.45 31.75 -4.89
CA GLN A 415 1.76 32.26 -5.35
C GLN A 415 2.96 31.54 -4.71
N LEU A 416 2.81 31.04 -3.48
CA LEU A 416 3.92 30.49 -2.70
C LEU A 416 3.67 29.06 -2.18
N TYR A 417 2.45 28.75 -1.74
CA TYR A 417 2.16 27.52 -0.98
C TYR A 417 0.90 26.76 -1.44
N ASP A 418 0.82 25.49 -1.05
CA ASP A 418 -0.33 24.64 -1.35
C ASP A 418 -1.44 24.83 -0.30
N GLU A 419 -2.57 25.40 -0.69
CA GLU A 419 -3.73 25.58 0.20
C GLU A 419 -4.58 24.31 0.35
N ASN A 420 -4.53 23.43 -0.65
CA ASN A 420 -5.42 22.28 -0.77
C ASN A 420 -4.66 21.03 -1.24
N ILE A 421 -5.10 19.89 -0.74
CA ILE A 421 -4.77 18.57 -1.26
C ILE A 421 -6.01 17.95 -1.91
N TYR A 422 -5.80 17.18 -2.97
CA TYR A 422 -6.86 16.49 -3.68
C TYR A 422 -6.75 14.99 -3.50
N PHE A 423 -7.90 14.32 -3.62
CA PHE A 423 -7.97 12.87 -3.53
C PHE A 423 -8.87 12.29 -4.59
N VAL A 424 -8.40 11.23 -5.26
CA VAL A 424 -9.32 10.27 -5.88
C VAL A 424 -9.98 9.49 -4.74
N TYR A 425 -11.21 9.88 -4.42
CA TYR A 425 -12.02 9.25 -3.39
C TYR A 425 -12.56 7.91 -3.87
N ARG A 426 -12.93 7.86 -5.15
CA ARG A 426 -13.41 6.65 -5.82
C ARG A 426 -12.97 6.65 -7.28
N TRP A 427 -12.44 5.51 -7.72
CA TRP A 427 -12.03 5.29 -9.10
C TRP A 427 -13.21 4.90 -9.99
N ASP A 428 -14.02 3.95 -9.55
CA ASP A 428 -15.25 3.56 -10.23
C ASP A 428 -16.29 4.67 -10.09
N GLN A 429 -16.82 5.16 -11.22
CA GLN A 429 -17.59 6.41 -11.27
C GLN A 429 -16.86 7.57 -10.58
N LEU A 430 -15.76 8.01 -11.21
CA LEU A 430 -14.77 8.93 -10.64
C LEU A 430 -15.37 10.01 -9.71
N GLU A 431 -14.86 10.05 -8.47
CA GLU A 431 -15.15 11.08 -7.48
C GLU A 431 -13.83 11.68 -6.99
N VAL A 432 -13.75 13.02 -7.02
CA VAL A 432 -12.57 13.78 -6.57
C VAL A 432 -12.95 14.69 -5.41
N LEU A 433 -12.16 14.62 -4.35
CA LEU A 433 -12.26 15.50 -3.19
C LEU A 433 -11.18 16.56 -3.23
N ARG A 434 -11.50 17.72 -2.65
CA ARG A 434 -10.56 18.76 -2.24
C ARG A 434 -10.65 18.93 -0.73
N CYS A 435 -9.52 18.91 -0.04
CA CYS A 435 -9.43 19.10 1.39
C CYS A 435 -8.43 20.23 1.69
N PRO A 436 -8.76 21.20 2.57
CA PRO A 436 -7.83 22.23 2.99
C PRO A 436 -6.61 21.65 3.72
N LEU A 437 -5.43 22.19 3.44
CA LEU A 437 -4.18 21.94 4.17
C LEU A 437 -3.96 22.92 5.33
N THR A 438 -4.70 24.02 5.33
CA THR A 438 -4.75 25.03 6.39
C THR A 438 -6.20 25.33 6.77
N LYS A 439 -6.45 26.22 7.74
CA LYS A 439 -7.80 26.67 8.13
C LYS A 439 -8.73 25.52 8.51
N PHE A 440 -8.27 24.65 9.40
CA PHE A 440 -9.05 23.51 9.92
C PHE A 440 -10.26 23.97 10.74
N THR A 441 -11.23 23.08 10.95
CA THR A 441 -12.40 23.37 11.79
C THR A 441 -11.99 23.61 13.24
N LYS A 442 -12.92 24.10 14.08
CA LYS A 442 -12.68 24.30 15.52
C LYS A 442 -12.26 23.01 16.23
N GLU A 443 -12.72 21.87 15.74
CA GLU A 443 -12.35 20.54 16.25
C GLU A 443 -11.05 19.99 15.62
N GLY A 444 -10.31 20.81 14.86
CA GLY A 444 -9.03 20.46 14.26
C GLY A 444 -9.13 19.49 13.08
N MET A 445 -10.26 19.45 12.37
CA MET A 445 -10.47 18.57 11.21
C MET A 445 -10.32 19.32 9.88
N SER A 446 -9.94 18.62 8.81
CA SER A 446 -9.98 19.16 7.45
C SER A 446 -11.29 18.79 6.76
N ALA A 447 -12.08 19.81 6.40
CA ALA A 447 -13.39 19.67 5.79
C ALA A 447 -13.28 19.44 4.27
N CYS A 448 -13.29 18.17 3.88
CA CYS A 448 -13.19 17.71 2.50
C CYS A 448 -14.52 17.85 1.74
N ARG A 449 -14.47 18.39 0.52
CA ARG A 449 -15.63 18.57 -0.37
C ARG A 449 -15.42 17.91 -1.71
N HIS A 450 -16.50 17.44 -2.32
CA HIS A 450 -16.45 16.93 -3.69
C HIS A 450 -16.32 18.09 -4.66
N VAL A 451 -15.24 18.09 -5.44
CA VAL A 451 -15.04 19.02 -6.55
C VAL A 451 -15.43 18.40 -7.89
N TYR A 452 -15.53 17.07 -7.93
CA TYR A 452 -16.04 16.34 -9.08
C TYR A 452 -16.74 15.06 -8.63
N ARG A 453 -17.89 14.79 -9.24
CA ARG A 453 -18.60 13.51 -9.17
C ARG A 453 -19.20 13.23 -10.53
N LYS A 454 -18.84 12.09 -11.12
CA LYS A 454 -19.41 11.68 -12.39
C LYS A 454 -20.90 11.36 -12.29
N GLU A 455 -21.28 10.58 -11.27
CA GLU A 455 -22.69 10.26 -10.97
C GLU A 455 -23.15 11.00 -9.72
N LYS A 456 -24.40 11.49 -9.74
CA LYS A 456 -25.01 12.15 -8.57
C LYS A 456 -25.32 11.16 -7.44
N ASN A 457 -25.73 9.93 -7.80
CA ASN A 457 -26.10 8.85 -6.88
C ASN A 457 -25.30 7.58 -7.19
N PRO A 458 -23.99 7.58 -6.90
CA PRO A 458 -23.14 6.45 -7.28
C PRO A 458 -23.49 5.20 -6.45
N SER A 459 -23.35 4.03 -7.06
CA SER A 459 -23.46 2.74 -6.37
C SER A 459 -22.61 2.71 -5.09
N SER A 460 -23.03 1.99 -4.05
CA SER A 460 -22.22 1.83 -2.84
C SER A 460 -21.00 0.91 -3.05
N GLN A 461 -20.88 0.27 -4.22
CA GLN A 461 -19.74 -0.58 -4.54
C GLN A 461 -18.49 0.25 -4.81
N VAL A 462 -17.38 -0.14 -4.16
CA VAL A 462 -16.09 0.60 -4.21
C VAL A 462 -15.30 0.31 -5.50
N GLY A 463 -15.73 -0.65 -6.32
CA GLY A 463 -14.99 -1.09 -7.52
C GLY A 463 -13.68 -1.86 -7.24
N PRO A 464 -13.00 -2.34 -8.30
CA PRO A 464 -11.72 -3.05 -8.20
C PRO A 464 -10.51 -2.16 -7.86
N PHE A 465 -10.43 -0.96 -8.43
CA PHE A 465 -9.34 0.01 -8.24
C PHE A 465 -9.51 0.80 -6.93
N ARG A 466 -8.46 0.86 -6.09
CA ARG A 466 -8.53 1.45 -4.75
C ARG A 466 -7.17 1.95 -4.26
N GLY A 467 -7.05 3.24 -3.97
CA GLY A 467 -5.79 3.81 -3.49
C GLY A 467 -4.61 3.42 -4.39
N GLY A 468 -3.44 3.24 -3.77
CA GLY A 468 -2.21 2.88 -4.47
C GLY A 468 -1.10 3.82 -4.03
N THR A 469 -0.32 4.31 -4.99
CA THR A 469 0.62 5.41 -4.79
C THR A 469 -0.10 6.75 -4.66
N GLN A 470 0.62 7.80 -4.28
CA GLN A 470 0.24 9.16 -4.67
C GLN A 470 0.28 9.32 -6.19
N MET A 471 -0.39 10.34 -6.74
CA MET A 471 -0.26 10.70 -8.15
C MET A 471 0.62 11.92 -8.32
N LEU A 472 1.59 11.83 -9.24
CA LEU A 472 2.52 12.91 -9.54
C LEU A 472 2.02 13.71 -10.74
N SER A 473 2.07 15.03 -10.62
CA SER A 473 1.70 15.95 -11.69
C SER A 473 2.73 15.91 -12.81
N LEU A 474 2.26 15.86 -14.05
CA LEU A 474 3.12 15.89 -15.23
C LEU A 474 3.91 17.21 -15.34
N ARG A 475 3.38 18.32 -14.80
CA ARG A 475 4.08 19.61 -14.76
C ARG A 475 5.29 19.55 -13.82
N SER A 476 5.15 18.89 -12.67
CA SER A 476 6.25 18.66 -11.73
C SER A 476 7.29 17.68 -12.26
N ILE A 477 6.86 16.61 -12.95
CA ILE A 477 7.77 15.61 -13.52
C ILE A 477 8.58 16.22 -14.68
N MET A 478 7.92 17.00 -15.56
CA MET A 478 8.56 17.60 -16.73
C MET A 478 8.22 19.10 -16.84
N PRO A 479 8.84 19.98 -16.03
CA PRO A 479 8.52 21.42 -16.01
C PRO A 479 8.74 22.12 -17.36
N SER A 480 9.64 21.59 -18.21
CA SER A 480 9.87 22.11 -19.55
C SER A 480 8.70 21.87 -20.52
N LEU A 481 7.77 20.96 -20.19
CA LEU A 481 6.61 20.65 -21.02
C LEU A 481 5.52 21.71 -20.84
N LYS A 482 5.24 22.46 -21.92
CA LYS A 482 4.21 23.51 -21.92
C LYS A 482 2.81 22.91 -22.13
N LEU A 483 2.18 22.45 -21.06
CA LEU A 483 0.76 22.05 -21.08
C LEU A 483 -0.16 23.29 -20.99
N PRO A 484 -1.28 23.33 -21.74
CA PRO A 484 -2.28 24.39 -21.64
C PRO A 484 -2.74 24.62 -20.20
N LYS A 485 -3.01 25.86 -19.79
CA LYS A 485 -3.37 26.20 -18.40
C LYS A 485 -4.62 25.46 -17.90
N ASP A 486 -5.54 25.12 -18.79
CA ASP A 486 -6.78 24.41 -18.49
C ASP A 486 -6.63 22.87 -18.52
N LYS A 487 -5.41 22.35 -18.75
CA LYS A 487 -5.08 20.92 -18.73
C LYS A 487 -4.09 20.61 -17.60
N GLU A 488 -4.46 19.65 -16.76
CA GLU A 488 -3.58 19.02 -15.78
C GLU A 488 -3.63 17.50 -15.94
N VAL A 489 -2.49 16.84 -15.74
CA VAL A 489 -2.36 15.38 -15.88
C VAL A 489 -1.59 14.88 -14.67
N TRP A 490 -2.12 13.85 -14.01
CA TRP A 490 -1.45 13.17 -12.91
C TRP A 490 -1.33 11.69 -13.20
N ILE A 491 -0.15 11.13 -12.89
CA ILE A 491 0.21 9.75 -13.18
C ILE A 491 0.54 9.05 -11.87
N GLY A 492 0.03 7.83 -11.70
CA GLY A 492 0.27 7.00 -10.53
C GLY A 492 0.01 5.53 -10.80
N PHE A 493 0.15 4.70 -9.76
CA PHE A 493 -0.31 3.32 -9.81
C PHE A 493 -1.45 3.11 -8.82
N ALA A 494 -2.62 2.76 -9.35
CA ALA A 494 -3.72 2.31 -8.54
C ALA A 494 -3.47 0.87 -8.06
N ARG A 495 -3.91 0.55 -6.84
CA ARG A 495 -3.97 -0.85 -6.38
C ARG A 495 -5.32 -1.42 -6.80
N ALA A 496 -5.32 -2.34 -7.77
CA ALA A 496 -6.54 -3.09 -8.08
C ALA A 496 -6.57 -4.43 -7.34
N HIS A 497 -7.80 -4.80 -6.95
CA HIS A 497 -8.09 -5.99 -6.17
C HIS A 497 -9.12 -6.84 -6.90
N LEU A 498 -8.67 -7.98 -7.42
CA LEU A 498 -9.53 -8.97 -8.05
C LEU A 498 -9.71 -10.16 -7.11
N LYS A 499 -10.94 -10.69 -7.07
CA LYS A 499 -11.31 -11.86 -6.25
C LYS A 499 -11.51 -13.07 -7.14
N ASN A 500 -11.18 -14.25 -6.63
CA ASN A 500 -11.44 -15.54 -7.28
C ASN A 500 -10.96 -15.61 -8.74
N CYS A 501 -9.79 -15.04 -9.02
CA CYS A 501 -9.13 -15.12 -10.32
C CYS A 501 -7.82 -15.90 -10.18
N GLY A 502 -7.42 -16.58 -11.25
CA GLY A 502 -6.21 -17.41 -11.24
C GLY A 502 -6.25 -18.47 -10.13
N CYS A 503 -5.16 -18.55 -9.37
CA CYS A 503 -4.89 -19.60 -8.40
C CYS A 503 -5.16 -19.24 -6.93
N GLY A 504 -5.53 -17.97 -6.65
CA GLY A 504 -5.65 -17.43 -5.29
C GLY A 504 -7.06 -16.96 -4.93
N ARG A 505 -7.32 -16.70 -3.64
CA ARG A 505 -8.59 -16.12 -3.18
C ARG A 505 -8.77 -14.69 -3.69
N SER A 506 -7.68 -13.94 -3.73
CA SER A 506 -7.63 -12.57 -4.19
C SER A 506 -6.23 -12.25 -4.71
N MET A 507 -6.16 -11.41 -5.74
CA MET A 507 -4.90 -10.89 -6.28
C MET A 507 -4.90 -9.36 -6.20
N TYR A 508 -3.79 -8.82 -5.72
CA TYR A 508 -3.50 -7.39 -5.71
C TYR A 508 -2.28 -7.14 -6.57
N ARG A 509 -2.41 -6.21 -7.51
CA ARG A 509 -1.31 -5.77 -8.39
C ARG A 509 -1.41 -4.25 -8.62
N PRO A 510 -0.28 -3.62 -8.96
CA PRO A 510 -0.28 -2.29 -9.55
C PRO A 510 -0.97 -2.28 -10.92
N ASN A 511 -1.71 -1.20 -11.17
CA ASN A 511 -2.16 -0.78 -12.50
C ASN A 511 -1.73 0.65 -12.70
N LEU A 512 -1.12 0.96 -13.85
CA LEU A 512 -0.92 2.34 -14.25
C LEU A 512 -2.29 3.05 -14.26
N ALA A 513 -2.35 4.25 -13.72
CA ALA A 513 -3.57 5.05 -13.73
C ALA A 513 -3.21 6.51 -13.97
N VAL A 514 -3.90 7.14 -14.91
CA VAL A 514 -3.75 8.55 -15.25
C VAL A 514 -5.10 9.22 -15.09
N ILE A 515 -5.11 10.30 -14.30
CA ILE A 515 -6.24 11.23 -14.23
C ILE A 515 -5.87 12.52 -14.94
N THR A 516 -6.85 13.10 -15.61
CA THR A 516 -6.67 14.34 -16.38
C THR A 516 -7.79 15.29 -16.01
N ARG A 517 -7.44 16.56 -15.77
CA ARG A 517 -8.41 17.66 -15.60
C ARG A 517 -8.35 18.54 -16.82
N VAL A 518 -9.47 18.69 -17.54
CA VAL A 518 -9.61 19.57 -18.70
C VAL A 518 -10.83 20.45 -18.49
N LYS A 519 -10.67 21.77 -18.62
CA LYS A 519 -11.77 22.75 -18.42
C LYS A 519 -12.55 22.54 -17.11
N GLY A 520 -11.84 22.16 -16.05
CA GLY A 520 -12.41 21.90 -14.72
C GLY A 520 -13.05 20.54 -14.51
N GLN A 521 -13.20 19.71 -15.55
CA GLN A 521 -13.75 18.34 -15.44
C GLN A 521 -12.62 17.33 -15.28
N PHE A 522 -12.82 16.33 -14.41
CA PHE A 522 -11.86 15.27 -14.16
C PHE A 522 -12.24 14.01 -14.93
N HIS A 523 -11.24 13.30 -15.45
CA HIS A 523 -11.41 12.07 -16.20
C HIS A 523 -10.33 11.07 -15.82
N VAL A 524 -10.68 9.77 -15.85
CA VAL A 524 -9.68 8.71 -15.91
C VAL A 524 -9.34 8.52 -17.38
N SER A 525 -8.17 9.01 -17.80
CA SER A 525 -7.79 9.05 -19.21
C SER A 525 -7.06 7.81 -19.64
N HIS A 526 -6.16 7.29 -18.81
CA HIS A 526 -5.39 6.08 -19.13
C HIS A 526 -5.38 5.11 -17.97
N VAL A 527 -5.57 3.83 -18.26
CA VAL A 527 -5.51 2.74 -17.27
C VAL A 527 -4.73 1.57 -17.83
N GLY A 528 -3.80 1.05 -17.05
CA GLY A 528 -3.06 -0.16 -17.38
C GLY A 528 -3.75 -1.44 -16.92
N GLY A 529 -3.37 -2.57 -17.51
CA GLY A 529 -3.60 -3.90 -16.91
C GLY A 529 -2.75 -4.14 -15.64
N PHE A 530 -2.90 -5.32 -15.03
CA PHE A 530 -2.00 -5.76 -13.96
C PHE A 530 -0.55 -5.83 -14.46
N THR A 531 0.37 -5.30 -13.67
CA THR A 531 1.81 -5.47 -13.88
C THR A 531 2.46 -6.03 -12.62
N SER A 532 3.53 -6.82 -12.77
CA SER A 532 4.35 -7.26 -11.64
C SER A 532 5.61 -6.43 -11.44
N LEU A 533 5.92 -5.51 -12.37
CA LEU A 533 7.11 -4.64 -12.30
C LEU A 533 8.41 -5.42 -12.01
N ASN A 534 8.59 -6.59 -12.63
CA ASN A 534 9.73 -7.48 -12.36
C ASN A 534 9.91 -7.88 -10.87
N VAL A 535 8.83 -7.84 -10.07
CA VAL A 535 8.82 -8.25 -8.67
C VAL A 535 8.13 -9.60 -8.52
N ALA A 536 8.87 -10.58 -7.98
CA ALA A 536 8.32 -11.89 -7.67
C ALA A 536 7.41 -11.82 -6.43
N SER A 537 6.17 -12.29 -6.57
CA SER A 537 5.24 -12.33 -5.45
C SER A 537 5.50 -13.54 -4.55
N GLN A 538 5.48 -13.33 -3.23
CA GLN A 538 5.57 -14.39 -2.23
C GLN A 538 4.18 -14.80 -1.74
N GLY A 539 4.07 -16.03 -1.22
CA GLY A 539 2.85 -16.51 -0.59
C GLY A 539 2.52 -15.74 0.68
N TRP A 540 1.29 -15.21 0.79
CA TRP A 540 0.90 -14.40 1.94
C TRP A 540 0.75 -15.22 3.24
N GLY A 541 0.30 -16.47 3.16
CA GLY A 541 0.17 -17.36 4.33
C GLY A 541 1.34 -18.33 4.47
N ILE A 542 1.70 -18.99 3.37
CA ILE A 542 2.80 -19.95 3.32
C ILE A 542 3.82 -19.47 2.27
N ALA A 543 4.94 -18.94 2.72
CA ALA A 543 5.98 -18.37 1.84
C ALA A 543 6.48 -19.33 0.74
N LYS A 544 6.41 -20.66 0.97
CA LYS A 544 6.80 -21.69 -0.02
C LYS A 544 5.96 -21.65 -1.29
N TYR A 545 4.67 -21.29 -1.20
CA TYR A 545 3.76 -21.31 -2.34
C TYR A 545 3.41 -19.89 -2.73
N GLN A 546 3.74 -19.48 -3.95
CA GLN A 546 3.40 -18.13 -4.42
C GLN A 546 1.89 -17.98 -4.66
N CYS A 547 1.17 -19.09 -4.81
CA CYS A 547 -0.26 -19.06 -5.00
C CYS A 547 -0.97 -20.25 -4.38
N GLY A 548 -2.05 -20.00 -3.64
CA GLY A 548 -2.86 -21.04 -3.03
C GLY A 548 -4.32 -20.63 -2.89
N PRO A 549 -5.26 -21.61 -2.86
CA PRO A 549 -6.69 -21.36 -3.02
C PRO A 549 -7.33 -20.51 -1.91
N ARG A 550 -6.68 -20.42 -0.75
CA ARG A 550 -7.16 -19.65 0.41
C ARG A 550 -6.32 -18.40 0.71
N ASP A 551 -5.21 -18.24 0.00
CA ASP A 551 -4.27 -17.14 0.24
C ASP A 551 -4.52 -16.00 -0.75
N ALA A 552 -4.25 -14.79 -0.26
CA ALA A 552 -4.13 -13.63 -1.11
C ALA A 552 -2.75 -13.66 -1.77
N ASN A 553 -2.68 -13.22 -3.02
CA ASN A 553 -1.42 -12.93 -3.67
C ASN A 553 -1.29 -11.40 -3.75
N VAL A 554 -0.34 -10.84 -2.99
CA VAL A 554 -0.31 -9.41 -2.66
C VAL A 554 0.97 -8.78 -3.17
N LEU A 555 0.82 -7.86 -4.12
CA LEU A 555 1.86 -6.91 -4.54
C LEU A 555 1.18 -5.53 -4.62
N ILE A 556 1.56 -4.62 -3.72
CA ILE A 556 0.88 -3.33 -3.57
C ILE A 556 1.85 -2.21 -3.94
N PRO A 557 1.51 -1.32 -4.89
CA PRO A 557 2.28 -0.10 -5.10
C PRO A 557 2.01 0.88 -3.95
N ASN A 558 3.07 1.39 -3.34
CA ASN A 558 2.99 2.22 -2.14
C ASN A 558 3.36 3.67 -2.38
N GLY A 559 4.44 3.92 -3.14
CA GLY A 559 4.89 5.27 -3.40
C GLY A 559 5.65 5.40 -4.72
N LEU A 560 5.54 6.58 -5.32
CA LEU A 560 6.45 7.04 -6.36
C LEU A 560 7.56 7.85 -5.71
N SER A 561 8.75 7.27 -5.58
CA SER A 561 9.81 7.82 -4.73
C SER A 561 10.57 8.97 -5.39
N SER A 562 10.77 8.86 -6.71
CA SER A 562 11.33 9.92 -7.56
C SER A 562 10.99 9.63 -9.02
N TRP A 563 10.88 10.66 -9.84
CA TRP A 563 10.77 10.53 -11.28
C TRP A 563 11.72 11.53 -11.93
N ILE A 564 12.80 11.02 -12.49
CA ILE A 564 13.80 11.83 -13.18
C ILE A 564 13.45 11.80 -14.66
N ALA A 565 13.05 12.94 -15.20
CA ALA A 565 12.68 13.09 -16.61
C ALA A 565 13.30 14.36 -17.18
N GLU A 566 14.17 14.20 -18.18
CA GLU A 566 14.82 15.30 -18.88
C GLU A 566 14.49 15.24 -20.37
N LYS A 567 14.36 16.41 -20.99
CA LYS A 567 14.04 16.48 -22.43
C LYS A 567 15.13 15.78 -23.25
N GLY A 568 14.72 14.82 -24.07
CA GLY A 568 15.62 14.08 -24.96
C GLY A 568 16.42 12.97 -24.29
N LYS A 569 16.19 12.70 -23.00
CA LYS A 569 16.73 11.55 -22.27
C LYS A 569 15.62 10.56 -21.91
N GLU A 570 16.03 9.33 -21.63
CA GLU A 570 15.13 8.31 -21.10
C GLU A 570 14.78 8.63 -19.63
N ASP A 571 13.49 8.62 -19.31
CA ASP A 571 13.02 8.86 -17.95
C ASP A 571 13.27 7.66 -17.05
N THR A 572 13.48 7.91 -15.75
CA THR A 572 13.60 6.86 -14.73
C THR A 572 12.67 7.16 -13.56
N LEU A 573 11.70 6.27 -13.36
CA LEU A 573 10.75 6.28 -12.25
C LEU A 573 11.17 5.27 -11.19
N THR A 574 11.32 5.71 -9.95
CA THR A 574 11.57 4.83 -8.80
C THR A 574 10.26 4.54 -8.07
N VAL A 575 9.88 3.27 -7.96
CA VAL A 575 8.62 2.83 -7.35
C VAL A 575 8.90 1.95 -6.14
N THR A 576 8.19 2.19 -5.04
CA THR A 576 8.20 1.30 -3.87
C THR A 576 6.93 0.45 -3.81
N LEU A 577 7.11 -0.81 -3.45
CA LEU A 577 6.11 -1.87 -3.45
C LEU A 577 6.15 -2.64 -2.13
N SER A 578 5.01 -3.20 -1.73
CA SER A 578 4.93 -4.19 -0.66
C SER A 578 4.67 -5.55 -1.25
N VAL A 579 5.48 -6.54 -0.86
CA VAL A 579 5.26 -7.94 -1.21
C VAL A 579 4.69 -8.68 0.00
N ALA A 580 3.57 -9.38 -0.19
CA ALA A 580 2.94 -10.25 0.81
C ALA A 580 2.59 -9.58 2.16
N ASP A 581 2.52 -8.24 2.22
CA ASP A 581 2.39 -7.44 3.44
C ASP A 581 3.52 -7.72 4.46
N GLU A 582 4.74 -8.01 3.99
CA GLU A 582 5.88 -8.42 4.84
C GLU A 582 7.21 -7.76 4.50
N SER A 583 7.39 -7.26 3.27
CA SER A 583 8.60 -6.57 2.85
C SER A 583 8.28 -5.27 2.12
N VAL A 584 9.27 -4.39 2.09
CA VAL A 584 9.33 -3.25 1.18
C VAL A 584 10.36 -3.54 0.11
N GLU A 585 9.95 -3.36 -1.14
CA GLU A 585 10.80 -3.51 -2.32
C GLU A 585 10.77 -2.24 -3.16
N MET A 586 11.87 -1.96 -3.85
CA MET A 586 12.03 -0.82 -4.74
C MET A 586 12.51 -1.29 -6.10
N VAL A 587 11.95 -0.70 -7.16
CA VAL A 587 12.35 -0.94 -8.54
C VAL A 587 12.48 0.38 -9.29
N HIS A 588 13.33 0.40 -10.31
CA HIS A 588 13.44 1.49 -11.27
C HIS A 588 12.80 1.08 -12.58
N VAL A 589 11.87 1.89 -13.07
CA VAL A 589 11.19 1.74 -14.36
C VAL A 589 11.75 2.80 -15.30
N LYS A 590 12.42 2.37 -16.37
CA LYS A 590 13.02 3.25 -17.38
C LYS A 590 12.16 3.35 -18.64
N GLY A 591 12.00 4.57 -19.15
CA GLY A 591 11.30 4.88 -20.39
C GLY A 591 9.76 4.90 -20.31
N LEU A 592 9.18 4.89 -19.11
CA LEU A 592 7.72 4.87 -18.95
C LEU A 592 7.07 6.16 -19.48
N LEU A 593 7.57 7.33 -19.07
CA LEU A 593 7.05 8.61 -19.53
C LEU A 593 7.29 8.81 -21.02
N ASN A 594 8.48 8.45 -21.52
CA ASN A 594 8.79 8.51 -22.95
C ASN A 594 7.77 7.70 -23.76
N LYS A 595 7.50 6.46 -23.35
CA LYS A 595 6.54 5.60 -24.05
C LYS A 595 5.11 6.06 -23.94
N LEU A 596 4.70 6.67 -22.83
CA LEU A 596 3.39 7.30 -22.72
C LEU A 596 3.24 8.47 -23.68
N PHE A 597 4.29 9.25 -23.93
CA PHE A 597 4.25 10.33 -24.93
C PHE A 597 4.27 9.83 -26.37
N GLU A 598 4.99 8.74 -26.65
CA GLU A 598 5.14 8.20 -28.00
C GLU A 598 3.91 7.41 -28.46
N GLU A 599 3.28 6.66 -27.55
CA GLU A 599 2.29 5.64 -27.90
C GLU A 599 0.85 6.00 -27.49
N THR A 600 0.66 7.07 -26.71
CA THR A 600 -0.67 7.47 -26.19
C THR A 600 -0.95 8.97 -26.33
N SER A 601 -2.22 9.32 -26.19
CA SER A 601 -2.74 10.68 -26.29
C SER A 601 -2.50 11.56 -25.05
N ILE A 602 -1.66 11.14 -24.11
CA ILE A 602 -1.55 11.75 -22.77
C ILE A 602 -1.25 13.26 -22.83
N ILE A 603 -0.46 13.71 -23.81
CA ILE A 603 -0.15 15.13 -24.03
C ILE A 603 -1.05 15.82 -25.05
N GLU A 604 -1.82 15.08 -25.85
CA GLU A 604 -2.67 15.65 -26.91
C GLU A 604 -3.77 16.57 -26.36
N THR A 605 -4.08 17.61 -27.12
CA THR A 605 -5.02 18.67 -26.71
C THR A 605 -6.20 18.72 -27.68
N GLY A 606 -7.38 19.10 -27.18
CA GLY A 606 -8.57 19.28 -28.02
C GLY A 606 -9.34 17.99 -28.31
N GLN A 607 -8.92 16.85 -27.75
CA GLN A 607 -9.71 15.63 -27.77
C GLN A 607 -10.82 15.68 -26.72
N ASP A 608 -12.05 15.33 -27.12
CA ASP A 608 -13.14 15.13 -26.18
C ASP A 608 -12.91 13.81 -25.43
N ILE A 609 -12.67 13.90 -24.12
CA ILE A 609 -12.51 12.73 -23.27
C ILE A 609 -13.90 12.15 -22.99
N PRO A 610 -14.24 10.94 -23.47
CA PRO A 610 -15.53 10.32 -23.21
C PRO A 610 -15.83 10.28 -21.72
N ASN A 611 -17.02 10.74 -21.33
CA ASN A 611 -17.45 10.68 -19.94
C ASN A 611 -18.04 9.30 -19.60
N ASP A 612 -17.31 8.22 -19.92
CA ASP A 612 -17.68 6.83 -19.63
C ASP A 612 -16.58 6.11 -18.82
N ASN A 613 -16.81 4.85 -18.42
CA ASN A 613 -15.86 4.07 -17.60
C ASN A 613 -15.09 3.04 -18.46
N THR A 614 -15.15 3.13 -19.79
CA THR A 614 -14.66 2.07 -20.69
C THR A 614 -13.18 1.78 -20.46
N VAL A 615 -12.35 2.83 -20.29
CA VAL A 615 -10.91 2.67 -20.03
C VAL A 615 -10.65 1.89 -18.73
N LEU A 616 -11.39 2.19 -17.66
CA LEU A 616 -11.32 1.45 -16.40
C LEU A 616 -11.76 -0.01 -16.58
N GLU A 617 -12.90 -0.24 -17.25
CA GLU A 617 -13.43 -1.58 -17.51
C GLU A 617 -12.44 -2.44 -18.31
N CYS A 618 -11.78 -1.84 -19.29
CA CYS A 618 -10.74 -2.50 -20.07
C CYS A 618 -9.49 -2.83 -19.25
N GLY A 619 -9.06 -1.92 -18.37
CA GLY A 619 -8.01 -2.19 -17.39
C GLY A 619 -8.36 -3.37 -16.46
N VAL A 620 -9.60 -3.44 -15.95
CA VAL A 620 -10.07 -4.59 -15.15
C VAL A 620 -10.04 -5.88 -15.96
N LYS A 621 -10.49 -5.84 -17.22
CA LYS A 621 -10.50 -7.01 -18.09
C LYS A 621 -9.09 -7.54 -18.34
N ALA A 622 -8.14 -6.68 -18.72
CA ALA A 622 -6.74 -7.07 -18.90
C ALA A 622 -6.11 -7.61 -17.60
N SER A 623 -6.45 -7.01 -16.46
CA SER A 623 -6.02 -7.49 -15.14
C SER A 623 -6.53 -8.90 -14.82
N ASN A 624 -7.77 -9.23 -15.22
CA ASN A 624 -8.33 -10.56 -15.04
C ASN A 624 -7.65 -11.59 -15.95
N ASP A 625 -7.30 -11.19 -17.18
CA ASP A 625 -6.58 -12.04 -18.12
C ASP A 625 -5.15 -12.33 -17.63
N PHE A 626 -4.45 -11.31 -17.13
CA PHE A 626 -3.17 -11.48 -16.42
C PHE A 626 -3.31 -12.45 -15.25
N CYS A 627 -4.32 -12.26 -14.39
CA CYS A 627 -4.51 -13.08 -13.19
C CYS A 627 -4.68 -14.58 -13.51
N LYS A 628 -5.44 -14.90 -14.57
CA LYS A 628 -5.61 -16.29 -15.04
C LYS A 628 -4.29 -16.87 -15.55
N ALA A 629 -3.57 -16.13 -16.38
CA ALA A 629 -2.30 -16.58 -16.93
C ALA A 629 -1.22 -16.76 -15.87
N TYR A 630 -1.15 -15.85 -14.89
CA TYR A 630 -0.30 -16.00 -13.72
C TYR A 630 -0.56 -17.34 -13.02
N GLY A 631 -1.84 -17.69 -12.80
CA GLY A 631 -2.20 -18.95 -12.17
C GLY A 631 -1.77 -20.20 -12.94
N ILE A 632 -1.80 -20.16 -14.27
CA ILE A 632 -1.28 -21.23 -15.13
C ILE A 632 0.24 -21.31 -15.01
N ALA A 633 0.94 -20.18 -15.10
CA ALA A 633 2.40 -20.14 -14.99
C ALA A 633 2.92 -20.72 -13.65
N GLN A 634 2.18 -20.54 -12.54
CA GLN A 634 2.55 -21.14 -11.25
C GLN A 634 2.44 -22.68 -11.22
N ILE A 635 1.64 -23.28 -12.11
CA ILE A 635 1.61 -24.75 -12.27
C ILE A 635 2.93 -25.20 -12.88
N ASP A 636 3.34 -24.56 -13.97
CA ASP A 636 4.54 -24.90 -14.73
C ASP A 636 5.82 -24.69 -13.90
N LEU A 637 5.81 -23.68 -13.03
CA LEU A 637 6.92 -23.37 -12.11
C LEU A 637 6.93 -24.22 -10.83
N GLY A 638 5.91 -25.05 -10.58
CA GLY A 638 5.82 -25.87 -9.36
C GLY A 638 5.63 -25.08 -8.06
N THR A 639 5.21 -23.82 -8.14
CA THR A 639 5.03 -22.87 -7.03
C THR A 639 3.56 -22.75 -6.58
N LEU A 640 2.65 -23.49 -7.23
CA LEU A 640 1.25 -23.62 -6.86
C LEU A 640 1.07 -24.52 -5.62
N ASP A 641 0.22 -24.11 -4.69
CA ASP A 641 -0.20 -24.93 -3.54
C ASP A 641 -0.74 -26.30 -4.04
N PRO A 642 -0.25 -27.44 -3.51
CA PRO A 642 -0.74 -28.78 -3.85
C PRO A 642 -2.24 -28.99 -3.62
N LYS A 643 -2.87 -28.18 -2.76
CA LYS A 643 -4.32 -28.23 -2.50
C LYS A 643 -5.14 -27.36 -3.46
N SER A 644 -4.49 -26.67 -4.40
CA SER A 644 -5.17 -25.82 -5.37
C SER A 644 -6.03 -26.64 -6.35
N PRO A 645 -7.26 -26.18 -6.68
CA PRO A 645 -8.11 -26.84 -7.68
C PRO A 645 -7.54 -26.75 -9.10
N LEU A 646 -6.56 -25.87 -9.35
CA LEU A 646 -5.86 -25.76 -10.63
C LEU A 646 -4.77 -26.81 -10.82
N GLN A 647 -4.44 -27.60 -9.80
CA GLN A 647 -3.48 -28.69 -9.95
C GLN A 647 -3.98 -29.69 -11.00
N PRO A 648 -3.12 -30.18 -11.92
CA PRO A 648 -3.49 -31.24 -12.83
C PRO A 648 -3.95 -32.45 -12.02
N LYS A 649 -5.15 -32.97 -12.31
CA LYS A 649 -5.57 -34.26 -11.73
C LYS A 649 -4.58 -35.30 -12.24
N LYS A 650 -3.83 -35.96 -11.34
CA LYS A 650 -3.01 -37.12 -11.71
C LYS A 650 -3.92 -38.09 -12.49
N PRO A 651 -3.46 -38.65 -13.63
CA PRO A 651 -4.17 -39.75 -14.26
C PRO A 651 -4.40 -40.81 -13.18
N ALA A 652 -5.65 -41.27 -13.05
CA ALA A 652 -5.91 -42.44 -12.23
C ALA A 652 -4.98 -43.53 -12.75
N ALA A 653 -4.03 -43.97 -11.92
CA ALA A 653 -3.20 -45.11 -12.28
C ALA A 653 -4.17 -46.22 -12.68
N SER A 654 -4.09 -46.65 -13.94
CA SER A 654 -4.72 -47.89 -14.36
C SER A 654 -4.17 -48.94 -13.41
N ARG A 655 -5.00 -49.41 -12.49
CA ARG A 655 -4.73 -50.68 -11.82
C ARG A 655 -4.61 -51.69 -12.95
N SER A 656 -3.38 -52.08 -13.29
CA SER A 656 -3.16 -53.25 -14.12
C SER A 656 -3.86 -54.41 -13.41
N ASN A 657 -4.58 -55.22 -14.18
CA ASN A 657 -5.27 -56.39 -13.67
C ASN A 657 -4.30 -57.54 -13.32
N ASP A 658 -3.01 -57.26 -13.14
CA ASP A 658 -1.95 -58.27 -12.98
C ASP A 658 -1.61 -58.56 -11.51
N GLU A 659 -2.52 -58.22 -10.58
CA GLU A 659 -2.45 -58.61 -9.17
C GLU A 659 -3.61 -59.53 -8.76
N LYS A 660 -4.14 -60.33 -9.70
CA LYS A 660 -5.16 -61.36 -9.41
C LYS A 660 -4.71 -62.82 -9.55
N GLU A 661 -3.41 -63.07 -9.80
CA GLU A 661 -2.90 -64.45 -9.97
C GLU A 661 -1.73 -64.84 -9.07
N ALA A 662 -1.45 -64.10 -7.99
CA ALA A 662 -0.42 -64.48 -7.01
C ALA A 662 -0.95 -64.83 -5.60
N ASN A 663 -2.28 -64.87 -5.39
CA ASN A 663 -2.87 -65.16 -4.07
C ASN A 663 -3.90 -66.30 -4.09
N LYS A 664 -3.56 -67.38 -4.81
CA LYS A 664 -4.22 -68.70 -4.70
C LYS A 664 -3.21 -69.81 -4.34
N SER A 665 -2.44 -69.61 -3.27
CA SER A 665 -1.95 -70.74 -2.45
C SER A 665 -1.48 -70.19 -1.11
N GLY A 666 -2.04 -70.69 -0.01
CA GLY A 666 -1.72 -70.18 1.34
C GLY A 666 -2.95 -70.15 2.26
N THR A 667 -3.43 -71.34 2.59
CA THR A 667 -4.52 -71.61 3.53
C THR A 667 -4.20 -71.19 4.97
N LYS A 668 -5.21 -70.56 5.61
CA LYS A 668 -5.68 -70.72 7.00
C LYS A 668 -4.67 -70.63 8.16
N GLU A 669 -4.81 -69.59 8.98
CA GLU A 669 -5.12 -69.77 10.42
C GLU A 669 -5.70 -68.49 11.07
N SER A 670 -6.18 -68.65 12.31
CA SER A 670 -7.37 -68.07 12.95
C SER A 670 -7.47 -66.57 13.30
N LYS A 671 -8.74 -66.14 13.37
CA LYS A 671 -9.37 -64.95 13.99
C LYS A 671 -9.01 -64.67 15.47
N LYS A 672 -8.99 -63.38 15.85
CA LYS A 672 -9.75 -62.71 16.96
C LYS A 672 -9.14 -61.31 17.26
N SER A 673 -9.79 -60.19 16.92
CA SER A 673 -10.75 -59.38 17.71
C SER A 673 -10.17 -58.53 18.85
N SER A 674 -10.40 -57.20 18.79
CA SER A 674 -10.57 -56.19 19.88
C SER A 674 -9.95 -54.84 19.45
N TRP A 675 -10.67 -53.79 19.00
CA TRP A 675 -11.46 -52.79 19.74
C TRP A 675 -10.79 -52.13 20.96
N PHE A 676 -10.82 -50.78 20.96
CA PHE A 676 -10.56 -49.78 22.02
C PHE A 676 -9.16 -49.71 22.67
N ASN A 677 -8.47 -48.56 22.58
CA ASN A 677 -8.69 -47.46 23.53
C ASN A 677 -7.97 -46.16 23.12
N LEU A 678 -8.68 -45.04 23.37
CA LEU A 678 -8.19 -43.67 23.39
C LEU A 678 -7.53 -43.43 24.76
N GLY A 679 -6.41 -42.70 24.83
CA GLY A 679 -5.96 -42.13 26.10
C GLY A 679 -4.53 -41.61 26.13
N LEU A 680 -4.42 -40.27 26.22
CA LEU A 680 -3.38 -39.43 26.86
C LEU A 680 -1.91 -39.64 26.43
N LEU A 681 -1.15 -38.61 26.05
CA LEU A 681 -0.93 -37.29 26.67
C LEU A 681 -0.74 -36.19 25.62
#